data_AF-A0AAV6RUA6-F1
#
_entry.id   AF-A0AAV6RUA6-F1
#
_cell.length_a   1.000
_cell.length_b   1.000
_cell.length_c   1.000
_cell.angle_alpha   90.00
_cell.angle_beta   90.00
_cell.angle_gamma   90.00
#
_symmetry.space_group_name_H-M   'P 1'
#
loop_
_entity.id
_entity.type
_entity.pdbx_description
1 polymer ?
#
loop_
_entity_poly.entity_id
_entity_poly.type
_entity_poly.pdbx_seq_one_letter_code
_entity_poly.pdbx_strand_id
1 'polypeptide(L)'
;MEDTGPHLPEKTITGMLDSESPAMESNGDAFLPELPVLDQAGGDWSMSHVAPEPPTTTLPEESDTSQDVQQPALEMNSVEKAVEQFQLASAQLFQEVQPSQPTEEAAARPSEYNAEAMDSEQPSQEMSVEPDAAVQDLTEAPQATEDGMELEEQSKETTDESTVPAEPQLPSEFDKLFKGCEESPEDFNGWVYLLQYVEQENVLTAVRKAFDVFLLRYPYCYGYWKKYADIEKKHVNVQVAEEVYRRGLQAIPLSVDLWLHYLTFIKENSDPNDSDTEGHIRAAYEQSVLAAGTDFRSDRLWESFINWETEQQKLANVTAIYDRVLGIPTQLYSQHFQKFKDHVQNNNPKHFLSEDEFVRLRLELSKASLLSMVSNEDETPAVQEELPPGIEDLTDPAKRVTEIENMRHKVIEVRQEVFNHNEHEVSKRWAFEEGIKRPYFHVKALEKTQLSNWTEYLDFEVENGTPERVVVLFERCLIACALYEEFWTKYAKYLESYSTECVRHVYKKACTIHLPKKPAIHLLWAAFEEQQGNAEEAREILKSLEVAVPGLAMVRLRRVSLERRHGNLEEAEVLLREAMESAKNTTETSFYAVKLARHLMKVQKSVSKARTVLLDAIEKDQASPKLYLNLLELEFGGDVTQNEAEILACFNRALNSQMPLESRLVFAQRKVEFLEDFGSDINVLVAAYDEQQKLLKESEPTKRKAENGYDSSQEPDAKRQRAEDDSGATTATTDAQANNSAYNYNWYQQPYASWGQNSWGQYNQYAQYNQYYPPPPT
;
A
#
# COMPACT_ATOMS: atom_id res chain seq x y z
N MET A 1 50.65 26.87 -37.63
CA MET A 1 51.67 27.08 -36.59
C MET A 1 51.35 26.16 -35.43
N GLU A 2 51.42 24.83 -35.60
CA GLU A 2 52.53 23.97 -36.08
C GLU A 2 53.59 23.74 -34.99
N ASP A 3 54.19 22.56 -34.84
CA ASP A 3 53.79 21.18 -35.22
C ASP A 3 54.75 20.18 -34.50
N THR A 4 54.64 18.89 -34.83
CA THR A 4 55.58 17.76 -34.64
C THR A 4 55.59 16.99 -33.31
N GLY A 5 55.16 15.73 -33.38
CA GLY A 5 55.68 14.62 -32.55
C GLY A 5 56.88 13.93 -33.21
N PRO A 6 57.30 12.72 -32.75
CA PRO A 6 57.19 11.58 -33.68
C PRO A 6 56.99 10.17 -33.08
N HIS A 7 56.19 9.37 -33.79
CA HIS A 7 56.27 7.93 -34.11
C HIS A 7 56.56 6.78 -33.10
N LEU A 8 55.83 5.68 -33.37
CA LEU A 8 55.94 4.29 -32.87
C LEU A 8 57.18 3.54 -33.40
N PRO A 9 57.40 2.27 -32.99
CA PRO A 9 56.95 1.18 -33.90
C PRO A 9 56.39 -0.09 -33.22
N GLU A 10 55.49 -0.78 -33.94
CA GLU A 10 55.16 -2.20 -33.69
C GLU A 10 56.07 -3.14 -34.50
N LYS A 11 56.28 -4.39 -34.03
CA LYS A 11 56.29 -5.58 -34.93
C LYS A 11 56.21 -6.95 -34.23
N THR A 12 55.45 -7.85 -34.86
CA THR A 12 55.17 -9.27 -34.56
C THR A 12 56.30 -10.23 -34.98
N ILE A 13 56.34 -11.48 -34.47
CA ILE A 13 56.41 -12.76 -35.27
C ILE A 13 56.66 -14.08 -34.45
N THR A 14 55.85 -15.13 -34.73
CA THR A 14 55.98 -16.61 -34.43
C THR A 14 56.09 -17.13 -32.97
N GLY A 15 55.62 -18.35 -32.63
CA GLY A 15 55.00 -19.46 -33.42
C GLY A 15 54.21 -20.46 -32.52
N MET A 16 53.20 -21.22 -32.99
CA MET A 16 53.27 -22.52 -33.73
C MET A 16 53.84 -23.70 -32.87
N LEU A 17 53.28 -24.93 -32.79
CA LEU A 17 52.24 -25.72 -33.52
C LEU A 17 51.53 -26.68 -32.51
N ASP A 18 50.45 -27.47 -32.74
CA ASP A 18 49.28 -27.56 -33.65
C ASP A 18 48.30 -28.69 -33.13
N SER A 19 47.25 -29.06 -33.89
CA SER A 19 46.38 -30.28 -33.81
C SER A 19 45.17 -30.31 -32.84
N GLU A 20 43.99 -30.85 -33.21
CA GLU A 20 43.42 -31.14 -34.54
C GLU A 20 41.87 -31.19 -34.50
N SER A 21 41.21 -31.14 -35.66
CA SER A 21 39.76 -31.37 -35.82
C SER A 21 39.53 -32.45 -36.91
N PRO A 22 38.33 -33.03 -37.02
CA PRO A 22 37.46 -32.53 -38.09
C PRO A 22 35.95 -32.55 -37.76
N ALA A 23 35.18 -31.86 -38.59
CA ALA A 23 33.71 -31.94 -38.66
C ALA A 23 33.27 -32.50 -40.02
N MET A 24 32.03 -32.98 -40.14
CA MET A 24 31.33 -32.97 -41.42
C MET A 24 29.79 -33.01 -41.27
N GLU A 25 29.10 -32.62 -42.34
CA GLU A 25 27.66 -32.33 -42.40
C GLU A 25 26.83 -33.53 -42.93
N SER A 26 25.51 -33.53 -42.68
CA SER A 26 24.53 -34.05 -43.65
C SER A 26 23.12 -33.52 -43.37
N ASN A 27 22.35 -33.25 -44.43
CA ASN A 27 20.91 -33.02 -44.39
C ASN A 27 20.12 -34.34 -44.27
N GLY A 28 18.83 -34.27 -43.94
CA GLY A 28 17.88 -35.38 -44.04
C GLY A 28 16.46 -35.01 -43.58
N ASP A 29 15.47 -35.17 -44.46
CA ASP A 29 14.03 -34.96 -44.19
C ASP A 29 13.37 -36.12 -43.42
N ALA A 30 12.13 -35.86 -42.96
CA ALA A 30 10.93 -36.72 -43.11
C ALA A 30 10.19 -37.24 -41.85
N PHE A 31 8.91 -36.82 -41.78
CA PHE A 31 7.71 -37.57 -41.37
C PHE A 31 7.41 -37.94 -39.90
N LEU A 32 6.16 -37.60 -39.51
CA LEU A 32 5.35 -38.23 -38.44
C LEU A 32 4.78 -39.59 -38.93
N PRO A 33 4.29 -40.49 -38.05
CA PRO A 33 2.83 -40.44 -37.76
C PRO A 33 2.33 -40.94 -36.37
N GLU A 34 1.14 -40.45 -36.02
CA GLU A 34 0.01 -41.14 -35.36
C GLU A 34 -0.06 -41.48 -33.85
N LEU A 35 -1.32 -41.66 -33.41
CA LEU A 35 -1.85 -41.90 -32.06
C LEU A 35 -2.19 -43.40 -31.85
N PRO A 36 -2.70 -43.79 -30.68
CA PRO A 36 -4.14 -44.13 -30.65
C PRO A 36 -4.93 -43.60 -29.42
N VAL A 37 -6.25 -43.77 -29.44
CA VAL A 37 -7.27 -43.26 -28.48
C VAL A 37 -8.40 -44.31 -28.31
N LEU A 38 -9.30 -44.14 -27.32
CA LEU A 38 -10.43 -45.03 -26.89
C LEU A 38 -10.02 -46.29 -26.10
N ASP A 39 -10.83 -46.88 -25.21
CA ASP A 39 -12.28 -46.76 -24.87
C ASP A 39 -12.48 -46.35 -23.38
N GLN A 40 -13.53 -45.65 -22.89
CA GLN A 40 -15.02 -45.70 -22.91
C GLN A 40 -15.70 -46.45 -21.74
N ALA A 41 -16.77 -45.80 -21.23
CA ALA A 41 -17.81 -46.26 -20.28
C ALA A 41 -17.40 -46.70 -18.85
N GLY A 42 -18.18 -46.45 -17.79
CA GLY A 42 -19.39 -45.61 -17.64
C GLY A 42 -20.28 -46.03 -16.45
N GLY A 43 -21.14 -45.13 -15.95
CA GLY A 43 -22.35 -45.50 -15.18
C GLY A 43 -22.39 -45.22 -13.67
N ASP A 44 -23.28 -44.30 -13.30
CA ASP A 44 -24.18 -44.30 -12.12
C ASP A 44 -23.72 -44.04 -10.66
N TRP A 45 -24.75 -43.83 -9.82
CA TRP A 45 -24.75 -43.02 -8.59
C TRP A 45 -24.75 -43.85 -7.29
N SER A 46 -24.30 -43.25 -6.18
CA SER A 46 -25.14 -43.09 -4.96
C SER A 46 -24.49 -42.19 -3.90
N MET A 47 -25.33 -41.52 -3.09
CA MET A 47 -24.92 -40.92 -1.82
C MET A 47 -25.03 -41.95 -0.68
N SER A 48 -24.11 -41.93 0.29
CA SER A 48 -24.51 -42.00 1.71
C SER A 48 -23.36 -41.72 2.72
N HIS A 49 -23.72 -40.92 3.73
CA HIS A 49 -23.35 -41.00 5.14
C HIS A 49 -21.90 -40.88 5.68
N VAL A 50 -21.79 -39.85 6.55
CA VAL A 50 -21.17 -39.85 7.90
C VAL A 50 -19.66 -39.62 8.01
N ALA A 51 -19.32 -38.66 8.86
CA ALA A 51 -17.97 -38.35 9.32
C ALA A 51 -17.68 -39.03 10.68
N PRO A 52 -16.41 -39.40 10.97
CA PRO A 52 -15.98 -39.81 12.30
C PRO A 52 -15.29 -38.69 13.08
N GLU A 53 -15.60 -38.57 14.37
CA GLU A 53 -14.80 -37.84 15.36
C GLU A 53 -13.62 -38.72 15.87
N PRO A 54 -12.62 -38.16 16.59
CA PRO A 54 -11.29 -38.77 16.70
C PRO A 54 -11.14 -39.83 17.82
N PRO A 55 -10.20 -40.78 17.67
CA PRO A 55 -9.81 -41.71 18.74
C PRO A 55 -8.78 -41.10 19.71
N THR A 56 -8.90 -41.43 20.99
CA THR A 56 -8.02 -40.98 22.07
C THR A 56 -6.71 -41.77 22.19
N THR A 57 -5.61 -41.04 22.34
CA THR A 57 -4.47 -41.29 23.24
C THR A 57 -4.02 -42.73 23.52
N THR A 58 -2.88 -43.10 22.93
CA THR A 58 -1.93 -44.08 23.51
C THR A 58 -0.50 -43.58 23.30
N LEU A 59 0.25 -43.33 24.38
CA LEU A 59 1.70 -43.08 24.34
C LEU A 59 2.47 -44.41 24.37
N PRO A 60 3.62 -44.48 23.67
CA PRO A 60 4.88 -44.81 24.34
C PRO A 60 5.92 -43.68 24.26
N GLU A 61 7.05 -43.87 24.95
CA GLU A 61 8.06 -42.83 25.23
C GLU A 61 9.20 -42.74 24.21
N GLU A 62 9.88 -41.59 24.22
CA GLU A 62 11.24 -41.28 23.73
C GLU A 62 11.65 -41.69 22.29
N SER A 63 11.74 -40.69 21.40
CA SER A 63 13.06 -40.31 20.85
C SER A 63 13.06 -38.92 20.18
N ASP A 64 14.20 -38.25 20.33
CA ASP A 64 14.63 -36.93 19.85
C ASP A 64 14.20 -36.52 18.41
N THR A 65 13.49 -35.40 18.28
CA THR A 65 13.68 -34.35 17.24
C THR A 65 12.69 -33.20 17.46
N SER A 66 13.17 -31.95 17.56
CA SER A 66 12.31 -30.75 17.67
C SER A 66 13.03 -29.48 17.22
N GLN A 67 13.03 -29.21 15.90
CA GLN A 67 13.54 -27.95 15.33
C GLN A 67 12.56 -27.29 14.34
N ASP A 68 11.82 -28.09 13.54
CA ASP A 68 10.96 -27.57 12.45
C ASP A 68 9.69 -26.82 12.89
N VAL A 69 9.33 -26.84 14.19
CA VAL A 69 8.12 -26.17 14.71
C VAL A 69 8.42 -24.78 15.28
N GLN A 70 9.68 -24.45 15.57
CA GLN A 70 10.04 -23.16 16.20
C GLN A 70 10.37 -22.07 15.17
N GLN A 71 10.90 -22.40 13.99
CA GLN A 71 11.27 -21.41 12.98
C GLN A 71 10.07 -20.54 12.52
N PRO A 72 8.90 -21.09 12.12
CA PRO A 72 7.79 -20.26 11.65
C PRO A 72 7.24 -19.34 12.75
N ALA A 73 7.21 -19.80 14.00
CA ALA A 73 6.75 -19.01 15.14
C ALA A 73 7.72 -17.88 15.51
N LEU A 74 9.03 -18.10 15.37
CA LEU A 74 10.06 -17.08 15.57
C LEU A 74 10.03 -16.04 14.45
N GLU A 75 9.84 -16.47 13.20
CA GLU A 75 9.69 -15.58 12.03
C GLU A 75 8.41 -14.74 12.14
N MET A 76 7.24 -15.32 12.46
CA MET A 76 6.02 -14.54 12.71
C MET A 76 6.23 -13.49 13.80
N ASN A 77 6.84 -13.87 14.93
CA ASN A 77 7.19 -12.93 16.00
C ASN A 77 8.21 -11.86 15.56
N SER A 78 9.06 -12.14 14.57
CA SER A 78 10.01 -11.19 13.98
C SER A 78 9.29 -10.19 13.07
N VAL A 79 8.36 -10.64 12.20
CA VAL A 79 7.65 -9.72 11.28
C VAL A 79 6.62 -8.88 12.02
N GLU A 80 5.92 -9.47 12.99
CA GLU A 80 5.05 -8.71 13.89
C GLU A 80 5.86 -7.69 14.66
N LYS A 81 7.00 -8.06 15.26
CA LYS A 81 7.90 -7.07 15.89
C LYS A 81 8.53 -6.10 14.91
N ALA A 82 8.71 -6.41 13.64
CA ALA A 82 9.22 -5.47 12.65
C ALA A 82 8.19 -4.37 12.34
N VAL A 83 6.94 -4.78 12.07
CA VAL A 83 5.85 -3.85 11.78
C VAL A 83 5.40 -3.12 13.05
N GLU A 84 5.33 -3.80 14.19
CA GLU A 84 5.13 -3.17 15.50
C GLU A 84 6.28 -2.22 15.83
N GLN A 85 7.56 -2.60 15.69
CA GLN A 85 8.68 -1.68 15.96
C GLN A 85 8.67 -0.47 15.02
N PHE A 86 8.21 -0.63 13.77
CA PHE A 86 8.03 0.50 12.85
C PHE A 86 6.84 1.40 13.25
N GLN A 87 5.69 0.81 13.59
CA GLN A 87 4.51 1.54 14.08
C GLN A 87 4.74 2.17 15.46
N LEU A 88 5.51 1.51 16.32
CA LEU A 88 5.96 1.99 17.62
C LEU A 88 7.04 3.06 17.45
N ALA A 89 8.00 2.94 16.53
CA ALA A 89 8.87 4.08 16.20
C ALA A 89 8.06 5.30 15.70
N SER A 90 6.92 5.07 15.03
CA SER A 90 5.96 6.12 14.62
C SER A 90 5.03 6.63 15.76
N ALA A 91 4.86 5.88 16.85
CA ALA A 91 3.93 6.18 17.95
C ALA A 91 4.61 6.50 19.31
N GLN A 92 5.58 5.69 19.74
CA GLN A 92 6.55 5.97 20.80
C GLN A 92 7.45 7.17 20.48
N LEU A 93 7.38 7.73 19.27
CA LEU A 93 7.85 9.08 18.95
C LEU A 93 7.53 10.02 20.13
N PHE A 94 6.29 9.98 20.66
CA PHE A 94 5.90 10.73 21.86
C PHE A 94 4.90 10.00 22.78
N GLN A 95 5.42 9.14 23.67
CA GLN A 95 4.71 8.71 24.89
C GLN A 95 5.21 9.39 26.18
N GLU A 96 5.67 10.63 26.08
CA GLU A 96 6.02 11.47 27.24
C GLU A 96 5.61 12.94 26.98
N VAL A 97 4.45 13.35 27.50
CA VAL A 97 4.24 14.32 28.59
C VAL A 97 2.75 14.27 28.96
N GLN A 98 2.39 13.42 29.92
CA GLN A 98 1.32 13.72 30.86
C GLN A 98 1.97 13.86 32.24
N PRO A 99 1.70 14.92 33.02
CA PRO A 99 2.18 14.98 34.39
C PRO A 99 1.56 13.83 35.19
N SER A 100 2.40 13.05 35.85
CA SER A 100 1.99 11.87 36.60
C SER A 100 1.01 12.24 37.71
N GLN A 101 -0.15 11.58 37.74
CA GLN A 101 -0.99 11.58 38.93
C GLN A 101 -0.23 10.85 40.05
N PRO A 102 -0.25 11.35 41.30
CA PRO A 102 0.48 10.72 42.39
C PRO A 102 -0.12 9.36 42.72
N THR A 103 0.69 8.31 42.59
CA THR A 103 0.33 6.94 43.00
C THR A 103 0.28 6.83 44.52
N GLU A 104 -0.81 6.26 45.05
CA GLU A 104 -0.88 5.90 46.47
C GLU A 104 0.11 4.76 46.79
N GLU A 105 0.79 4.85 47.93
CA GLU A 105 1.80 3.86 48.33
C GLU A 105 1.17 2.51 48.71
N ALA A 106 1.71 1.42 48.17
CA ALA A 106 1.26 0.06 48.45
C ALA A 106 1.68 -0.41 49.86
N ALA A 107 0.82 -0.18 50.86
CA ALA A 107 1.02 -0.68 52.22
C ALA A 107 1.01 -2.23 52.29
N ALA A 108 2.04 -2.81 52.91
CA ALA A 108 2.25 -4.26 52.97
C ALA A 108 1.23 -4.99 53.88
N ARG A 109 0.85 -6.21 53.48
CA ARG A 109 0.06 -7.14 54.31
C ARG A 109 0.97 -8.14 55.04
N PRO A 110 0.85 -8.27 56.38
CA PRO A 110 1.13 -9.51 57.09
C PRO A 110 0.00 -10.53 56.87
N SER A 111 0.29 -11.82 57.06
CA SER A 111 -0.68 -12.92 57.07
C SER A 111 -0.93 -13.40 58.49
N GLU A 112 -2.14 -13.91 58.79
CA GLU A 112 -2.40 -14.68 60.00
C GLU A 112 -3.57 -15.67 59.83
N TYR A 113 -3.65 -16.66 60.71
CA TYR A 113 -4.55 -17.84 60.62
C TYR A 113 -5.64 -17.82 61.70
N ASN A 114 -6.82 -18.34 61.36
CA ASN A 114 -7.90 -18.91 62.21
C ASN A 114 -7.90 -18.66 63.74
N ALA A 115 -8.97 -18.03 64.26
CA ALA A 115 -9.71 -18.54 65.43
C ALA A 115 -11.16 -17.97 65.57
N GLU A 116 -12.12 -18.87 65.60
CA GLU A 116 -13.33 -18.96 66.46
C GLU A 116 -14.18 -17.72 66.92
N ALA A 117 -15.44 -17.74 66.47
CA ALA A 117 -16.68 -17.72 67.28
C ALA A 117 -17.39 -16.42 67.77
N MET A 118 -18.72 -16.38 67.47
CA MET A 118 -19.85 -15.78 68.24
C MET A 118 -19.95 -14.23 68.35
N ASP A 119 -21.14 -13.58 68.33
CA ASP A 119 -22.54 -14.04 68.14
C ASP A 119 -23.46 -12.90 67.59
N SER A 120 -24.71 -13.26 67.22
CA SER A 120 -25.96 -12.48 67.28
C SER A 120 -26.20 -11.17 66.47
N GLU A 121 -27.26 -11.24 65.63
CA GLU A 121 -28.39 -10.27 65.48
C GLU A 121 -28.23 -8.89 64.76
N GLN A 122 -28.58 -8.89 63.46
CA GLN A 122 -29.81 -8.30 62.83
C GLN A 122 -30.66 -7.20 63.55
N PRO A 123 -31.55 -6.44 62.85
CA PRO A 123 -31.77 -6.28 61.38
C PRO A 123 -32.16 -4.85 60.86
N SER A 124 -32.35 -4.76 59.52
CA SER A 124 -33.45 -4.07 58.78
C SER A 124 -33.65 -2.52 58.70
N GLN A 125 -34.04 -2.10 57.47
CA GLN A 125 -35.00 -1.01 57.12
C GLN A 125 -34.61 0.48 57.34
N GLU A 126 -35.17 1.47 56.60
CA GLU A 126 -35.65 1.55 55.19
C GLU A 126 -35.86 3.03 54.77
N MET A 127 -35.91 3.30 53.46
CA MET A 127 -36.58 4.43 52.76
C MET A 127 -36.51 5.91 53.25
N SER A 128 -35.83 6.73 52.42
CA SER A 128 -36.41 7.89 51.67
C SER A 128 -36.71 9.26 52.33
N VAL A 129 -36.95 10.24 51.43
CA VAL A 129 -37.67 11.54 51.59
C VAL A 129 -36.82 12.81 51.83
N GLU A 130 -36.67 13.64 50.78
CA GLU A 130 -36.47 15.10 50.79
C GLU A 130 -37.83 15.83 51.01
N PRO A 131 -37.99 17.18 51.22
CA PRO A 131 -37.02 18.27 51.00
C PRO A 131 -37.15 19.49 52.00
N ASP A 132 -36.76 20.68 51.52
CA ASP A 132 -37.30 22.04 51.82
C ASP A 132 -36.50 23.01 52.74
N ALA A 133 -36.87 24.31 52.73
CA ALA A 133 -35.94 25.44 52.76
C ALA A 133 -36.24 26.60 53.77
N ALA A 134 -35.58 27.77 53.54
CA ALA A 134 -35.83 29.15 54.04
C ALA A 134 -35.17 29.60 55.38
N VAL A 135 -34.94 30.90 55.75
CA VAL A 135 -34.72 32.27 55.14
C VAL A 135 -34.28 33.25 56.31
N GLN A 136 -33.92 34.53 56.04
CA GLN A 136 -33.86 35.75 56.95
C GLN A 136 -32.46 36.37 57.28
N ASP A 137 -32.24 37.70 57.44
CA ASP A 137 -32.89 38.96 56.95
C ASP A 137 -32.09 40.27 57.32
N LEU A 138 -32.40 41.45 56.69
CA LEU A 138 -32.15 42.88 57.10
C LEU A 138 -30.68 43.45 57.24
N THR A 139 -30.30 44.76 57.20
CA THR A 139 -31.00 46.09 57.04
C THR A 139 -30.07 47.29 56.64
N GLU A 140 -30.58 48.21 55.79
CA GLU A 140 -30.54 49.71 55.81
C GLU A 140 -29.30 50.65 55.57
N ALA A 141 -29.66 51.91 55.23
CA ALA A 141 -28.89 53.14 54.88
C ALA A 141 -29.86 54.36 55.07
N PRO A 142 -29.83 55.56 54.40
CA PRO A 142 -28.81 56.33 53.64
C PRO A 142 -28.73 57.85 54.03
N GLN A 143 -27.99 58.72 53.31
CA GLN A 143 -28.31 60.17 53.17
C GLN A 143 -27.54 60.90 52.02
N ALA A 144 -28.02 62.09 51.58
CA ALA A 144 -27.48 62.87 50.45
C ALA A 144 -27.90 64.38 50.46
N THR A 145 -27.11 65.24 49.78
CA THR A 145 -27.34 66.68 49.40
C THR A 145 -26.26 67.12 48.38
N GLU A 146 -26.30 68.21 47.61
CA GLU A 146 -27.31 68.99 46.85
C GLU A 146 -26.55 70.15 46.12
N ASP A 147 -27.07 70.66 44.99
CA ASP A 147 -26.71 71.91 44.25
C ASP A 147 -25.26 72.22 43.72
N GLY A 148 -25.19 72.55 42.41
CA GLY A 148 -25.01 73.96 42.00
C GLY A 148 -23.78 74.42 41.17
N MET A 149 -23.93 74.49 39.83
CA MET A 149 -23.17 75.37 38.86
C MET A 149 -21.63 75.16 38.71
N GLU A 150 -20.94 75.50 37.61
CA GLU A 150 -21.28 76.18 36.34
C GLU A 150 -20.32 75.72 35.20
N LEU A 151 -20.82 75.49 33.97
CA LEU A 151 -20.15 75.57 32.63
C LEU A 151 -18.80 74.82 32.36
N GLU A 152 -18.48 74.29 31.18
CA GLU A 152 -19.01 74.48 29.80
C GLU A 152 -19.55 73.16 29.16
N GLU A 153 -20.11 73.23 27.95
CA GLU A 153 -20.79 72.13 27.26
C GLU A 153 -20.31 71.97 25.79
N GLN A 154 -20.57 70.79 25.20
CA GLN A 154 -20.29 70.32 23.83
C GLN A 154 -18.89 69.69 23.64
N SER A 155 -18.73 68.55 22.96
CA SER A 155 -19.65 67.89 22.00
C SER A 155 -19.94 66.41 22.28
N LYS A 156 -21.17 66.00 21.93
CA LYS A 156 -21.79 64.65 21.93
C LYS A 156 -20.89 63.41 22.01
N GLU A 157 -21.36 62.47 22.83
CA GLU A 157 -21.09 61.03 22.75
C GLU A 157 -21.61 60.40 21.44
N THR A 158 -20.94 59.34 20.99
CA THR A 158 -21.59 58.16 20.39
C THR A 158 -20.83 56.92 20.84
N THR A 159 -21.46 56.11 21.69
CA THR A 159 -21.21 54.66 21.94
C THR A 159 -19.83 54.11 21.56
N ASP A 160 -18.99 53.90 22.57
CA ASP A 160 -17.76 53.09 22.44
C ASP A 160 -18.16 51.62 22.28
N GLU A 161 -18.20 51.14 21.04
CA GLU A 161 -18.62 49.78 20.70
C GLU A 161 -17.48 48.81 20.99
N SER A 162 -17.69 47.88 21.94
CA SER A 162 -16.66 46.96 22.44
C SER A 162 -16.06 46.10 21.32
N THR A 163 -14.96 46.55 20.73
CA THR A 163 -14.29 45.86 19.63
C THR A 163 -13.74 44.51 20.09
N VAL A 164 -14.46 43.44 19.75
CA VAL A 164 -13.90 42.09 19.67
C VAL A 164 -12.64 42.16 18.79
N PRO A 165 -11.50 41.55 19.19
CA PRO A 165 -10.33 41.48 18.33
C PRO A 165 -10.72 40.84 17.00
N ALA A 166 -10.69 41.62 15.92
CA ALA A 166 -11.09 41.13 14.61
C ALA A 166 -10.14 40.00 14.19
N GLU A 167 -10.71 38.85 13.80
CA GLU A 167 -9.92 37.78 13.22
C GLU A 167 -9.12 38.31 12.01
N PRO A 168 -7.84 37.93 11.85
CA PRO A 168 -7.02 38.41 10.73
C PRO A 168 -7.69 37.99 9.43
N GLN A 169 -8.20 38.98 8.68
CA GLN A 169 -9.00 38.76 7.49
C GLN A 169 -8.24 37.88 6.49
N LEU A 170 -8.87 36.78 6.07
CA LEU A 170 -8.28 35.88 5.08
C LEU A 170 -8.03 36.65 3.77
N PRO A 171 -6.87 36.44 3.11
CA PRO A 171 -6.56 37.14 1.87
C PRO A 171 -7.65 36.95 0.81
N SER A 172 -8.01 38.00 0.07
CA SER A 172 -9.22 38.02 -0.78
C SER A 172 -9.23 37.01 -1.96
N GLU A 173 -8.11 36.34 -2.23
CA GLU A 173 -8.00 35.26 -3.22
C GLU A 173 -7.85 33.88 -2.56
N PHE A 174 -7.54 33.81 -1.25
CA PHE A 174 -7.35 32.56 -0.50
C PHE A 174 -8.57 31.64 -0.62
N ASP A 175 -9.77 32.13 -0.32
CA ASP A 175 -10.98 31.30 -0.35
C ASP A 175 -11.30 30.76 -1.76
N LYS A 176 -10.91 31.48 -2.82
CA LYS A 176 -11.07 31.01 -4.21
C LYS A 176 -10.10 29.85 -4.51
N LEU A 177 -8.83 30.03 -4.15
CA LEU A 177 -7.78 29.05 -4.40
C LEU A 177 -7.95 27.80 -3.53
N PHE A 178 -8.28 27.99 -2.24
CA PHE A 178 -8.60 26.93 -1.29
C PHE A 178 -9.80 26.11 -1.77
N LYS A 179 -10.91 26.77 -2.15
CA LYS A 179 -12.10 26.09 -2.69
C LYS A 179 -11.83 25.36 -4.01
N GLY A 180 -10.96 25.89 -4.87
CA GLY A 180 -10.50 25.19 -6.08
C GLY A 180 -9.74 23.89 -5.74
N CYS A 181 -8.93 23.92 -4.68
CA CYS A 181 -8.24 22.73 -4.17
C CYS A 181 -9.18 21.74 -3.45
N GLU A 182 -10.25 22.21 -2.78
CA GLU A 182 -11.31 21.35 -2.23
C GLU A 182 -12.16 20.68 -3.33
N GLU A 183 -12.47 21.41 -4.42
CA GLU A 183 -13.20 20.87 -5.58
C GLU A 183 -12.34 19.90 -6.42
N SER A 184 -11.02 20.07 -6.43
CA SER A 184 -10.07 19.18 -7.12
C SER A 184 -8.88 18.77 -6.24
N PRO A 185 -9.08 17.94 -5.18
CA PRO A 185 -8.01 17.59 -4.22
C PRO A 185 -6.81 16.83 -4.80
N GLU A 186 -6.91 16.39 -6.05
CA GLU A 186 -5.88 15.66 -6.79
C GLU A 186 -5.01 16.56 -7.70
N ASP A 187 -5.39 17.82 -7.91
CA ASP A 187 -4.49 18.77 -8.59
C ASP A 187 -3.41 19.27 -7.65
N PHE A 188 -2.32 18.50 -7.63
CA PHE A 188 -1.09 18.87 -6.93
C PHE A 188 -0.56 20.26 -7.34
N ASN A 189 -0.77 20.74 -8.57
CA ASN A 189 -0.25 22.04 -9.00
C ASN A 189 -1.07 23.19 -8.39
N GLY A 190 -2.41 23.06 -8.34
CA GLY A 190 -3.29 23.95 -7.60
C GLY A 190 -2.89 24.06 -6.13
N TRP A 191 -2.61 22.92 -5.47
CA TRP A 191 -2.07 22.92 -4.11
C TRP A 191 -0.73 23.65 -3.99
N VAL A 192 0.24 23.38 -4.87
CA VAL A 192 1.55 24.07 -4.84
C VAL A 192 1.39 25.58 -5.02
N TYR A 193 0.49 26.02 -5.90
CA TYR A 193 0.19 27.44 -6.11
C TYR A 193 -0.46 28.09 -4.87
N LEU A 194 -1.45 27.43 -4.25
CA LEU A 194 -2.07 27.86 -3.00
C LEU A 194 -1.05 27.98 -1.86
N LEU A 195 -0.16 26.99 -1.71
CA LEU A 195 0.87 26.98 -0.67
C LEU A 195 1.92 28.08 -0.90
N GLN A 196 2.31 28.32 -2.16
CA GLN A 196 3.17 29.45 -2.54
C GLN A 196 2.49 30.80 -2.29
N TYR A 197 1.17 30.90 -2.47
CA TYR A 197 0.39 32.10 -2.19
C TYR A 197 0.33 32.42 -0.69
N VAL A 198 -0.02 31.46 0.17
CA VAL A 198 -0.04 31.69 1.63
C VAL A 198 1.36 31.90 2.23
N GLU A 199 2.42 31.35 1.62
CA GLU A 199 3.81 31.65 1.97
C GLU A 199 4.20 33.11 1.63
N GLN A 200 3.57 33.73 0.62
CA GLN A 200 3.80 35.14 0.24
C GLN A 200 2.95 36.13 1.05
N GLU A 201 1.66 35.83 1.25
CA GLU A 201 0.77 36.63 2.10
C GLU A 201 1.16 36.53 3.59
N ASN A 202 1.81 35.42 3.99
CA ASN A 202 2.31 35.15 5.34
C ASN A 202 1.24 35.23 6.46
N VAL A 203 -0.04 35.09 6.11
CA VAL A 203 -1.17 35.07 7.06
C VAL A 203 -1.26 33.69 7.70
N LEU A 204 -0.84 33.61 8.97
CA LEU A 204 -0.61 32.36 9.68
C LEU A 204 -1.83 31.42 9.76
N THR A 205 -3.05 31.96 9.88
CA THR A 205 -4.30 31.18 9.88
C THR A 205 -4.56 30.50 8.53
N ALA A 206 -4.29 31.22 7.42
CA ALA A 206 -4.38 30.69 6.07
C ALA A 206 -3.28 29.65 5.78
N VAL A 207 -2.05 29.91 6.25
CA VAL A 207 -0.94 28.95 6.19
C VAL A 207 -1.32 27.63 6.87
N ARG A 208 -1.70 27.66 8.15
CA ARG A 208 -2.07 26.45 8.92
C ARG A 208 -3.15 25.64 8.18
N LYS A 209 -4.27 26.30 7.84
CA LYS A 209 -5.41 25.66 7.15
C LYS A 209 -5.00 25.02 5.81
N ALA A 210 -4.16 25.68 5.01
CA ALA A 210 -3.72 25.15 3.72
C ALA A 210 -2.72 23.99 3.86
N PHE A 211 -1.71 24.14 4.73
CA PHE A 211 -0.69 23.10 4.93
C PHE A 211 -1.27 21.85 5.61
N ASP A 212 -2.13 21.98 6.63
CA ASP A 212 -2.70 20.81 7.31
C ASP A 212 -3.58 19.96 6.38
N VAL A 213 -4.41 20.58 5.52
CA VAL A 213 -5.24 19.85 4.54
C VAL A 213 -4.38 19.25 3.41
N PHE A 214 -3.37 19.97 2.92
CA PHE A 214 -2.44 19.44 1.92
C PHE A 214 -1.64 18.24 2.45
N LEU A 215 -1.13 18.32 3.67
CA LEU A 215 -0.29 17.28 4.28
C LEU A 215 -1.09 16.06 4.75
N LEU A 216 -2.39 16.23 5.07
CA LEU A 216 -3.33 15.12 5.22
C LEU A 216 -3.46 14.30 3.91
N ARG A 217 -3.39 14.97 2.75
CA ARG A 217 -3.51 14.32 1.43
C ARG A 217 -2.17 13.82 0.86
N TYR A 218 -1.08 14.53 1.12
CA TYR A 218 0.26 14.24 0.60
C TYR A 218 1.31 14.15 1.73
N PRO A 219 1.13 13.27 2.74
CA PRO A 219 1.99 13.23 3.93
C PRO A 219 3.46 12.97 3.61
N TYR A 220 3.76 12.26 2.52
CA TYR A 220 5.12 11.92 2.11
C TYR A 220 5.90 13.09 1.47
N CYS A 221 5.29 14.27 1.31
CA CYS A 221 5.94 15.49 0.82
C CYS A 221 6.80 16.19 1.90
N TYR A 222 7.85 15.53 2.39
CA TYR A 222 8.68 16.01 3.52
C TYR A 222 9.17 17.47 3.43
N GLY A 223 9.49 17.96 2.22
CA GLY A 223 9.88 19.36 2.01
C GLY A 223 8.80 20.38 2.40
N TYR A 224 7.52 20.00 2.39
CA TYR A 224 6.41 20.87 2.79
C TYR A 224 6.16 20.84 4.30
N TRP A 225 6.36 19.70 4.98
CA TRP A 225 6.47 19.66 6.45
C TRP A 225 7.56 20.61 6.94
N LYS A 226 8.74 20.55 6.31
CA LYS A 226 9.87 21.43 6.64
C LYS A 226 9.56 22.91 6.38
N LYS A 227 8.90 23.24 5.25
CA LYS A 227 8.42 24.61 4.99
C LYS A 227 7.43 25.12 6.05
N TYR A 228 6.49 24.27 6.48
CA TYR A 228 5.49 24.65 7.49
C TYR A 228 6.17 24.96 8.83
N ALA A 229 7.10 24.10 9.28
CA ALA A 229 7.88 24.35 10.49
C ALA A 229 8.79 25.60 10.37
N ASP A 230 9.43 25.82 9.21
CA ASP A 230 10.19 27.06 8.92
C ASP A 230 9.31 28.31 9.06
N ILE A 231 8.02 28.25 8.67
CA ILE A 231 7.09 29.39 8.77
C ILE A 231 6.69 29.62 10.24
N GLU A 232 6.31 28.58 10.97
CA GLU A 232 6.01 28.70 12.41
C GLU A 232 7.21 29.24 13.22
N LYS A 233 8.44 28.80 12.90
CA LYS A 233 9.67 29.33 13.50
C LYS A 233 9.88 30.83 13.18
N LYS A 234 9.57 31.29 11.96
CA LYS A 234 9.62 32.73 11.59
C LYS A 234 8.60 33.57 12.37
N HIS A 235 7.45 33.00 12.74
CA HIS A 235 6.44 33.63 13.61
C HIS A 235 6.73 33.44 15.11
N VAL A 236 7.91 32.92 15.48
CA VAL A 236 8.36 32.69 16.87
C VAL A 236 7.54 31.61 17.62
N ASN A 237 6.71 30.84 16.91
CA ASN A 237 5.90 29.74 17.47
C ASN A 237 6.72 28.44 17.56
N VAL A 238 7.83 28.45 18.30
CA VAL A 238 8.80 27.33 18.34
C VAL A 238 8.13 25.99 18.68
N GLN A 239 7.25 25.95 19.69
CA GLN A 239 6.50 24.74 20.08
C GLN A 239 5.58 24.20 18.96
N VAL A 240 5.02 25.08 18.13
CA VAL A 240 4.17 24.67 16.98
C VAL A 240 5.03 24.18 15.83
N ALA A 241 6.18 24.82 15.58
CA ALA A 241 7.16 24.34 14.60
C ALA A 241 7.69 22.94 14.96
N GLU A 242 7.92 22.68 16.25
CA GLU A 242 8.28 21.36 16.76
C GLU A 242 7.17 20.34 16.49
N GLU A 243 5.92 20.60 16.89
CA GLU A 243 4.78 19.70 16.62
C GLU A 243 4.55 19.45 15.12
N VAL A 244 4.84 20.43 14.25
CA VAL A 244 4.83 20.23 12.79
C VAL A 244 5.91 19.24 12.33
N TYR A 245 7.13 19.30 12.87
CA TYR A 245 8.14 18.27 12.61
C TYR A 245 7.69 16.90 13.14
N ARG A 246 7.16 16.85 14.37
CA ARG A 246 6.70 15.62 15.03
C ARG A 246 5.61 14.89 14.21
N ARG A 247 4.58 15.62 13.76
CA ARG A 247 3.55 15.08 12.86
C ARG A 247 4.12 14.64 11.51
N GLY A 248 5.08 15.38 10.97
CA GLY A 248 5.78 14.99 9.75
C GLY A 248 6.60 13.71 9.89
N LEU A 249 7.30 13.52 11.01
CA LEU A 249 8.08 12.32 11.29
C LEU A 249 7.19 11.11 11.59
N GLN A 250 6.04 11.30 12.26
CA GLN A 250 5.02 10.26 12.38
C GLN A 250 4.47 9.84 10.99
N ALA A 251 4.27 10.80 10.09
CA ALA A 251 3.71 10.59 8.76
C ALA A 251 4.70 10.03 7.71
N ILE A 252 6.01 10.29 7.84
CA ILE A 252 7.06 9.73 7.00
C ILE A 252 8.35 9.44 7.82
N PRO A 253 8.36 8.41 8.68
CA PRO A 253 9.46 8.15 9.62
C PRO A 253 10.79 7.75 8.98
N LEU A 254 10.79 7.29 7.72
CA LEU A 254 12.03 6.98 6.98
C LEU A 254 12.67 8.22 6.31
N SER A 255 12.12 9.42 6.46
CA SER A 255 12.66 10.62 5.82
C SER A 255 13.93 11.13 6.52
N VAL A 256 15.08 10.61 6.09
CA VAL A 256 16.43 11.00 6.55
C VAL A 256 16.62 12.53 6.55
N ASP A 257 16.19 13.23 5.51
CA ASP A 257 16.26 14.70 5.45
C ASP A 257 15.34 15.38 6.48
N LEU A 258 14.14 14.86 6.73
CA LEU A 258 13.22 15.45 7.71
C LEU A 258 13.75 15.26 9.14
N TRP A 259 14.32 14.10 9.45
CA TRP A 259 15.06 13.85 10.69
C TRP A 259 16.23 14.83 10.84
N LEU A 260 17.07 14.98 9.81
CA LEU A 260 18.19 15.94 9.85
C LEU A 260 17.71 17.38 10.07
N HIS A 261 16.58 17.79 9.50
CA HIS A 261 15.99 19.10 9.75
C HIS A 261 15.43 19.24 11.17
N TYR A 262 14.77 18.21 11.71
CA TYR A 262 14.28 18.21 13.11
C TYR A 262 15.45 18.24 14.12
N LEU A 263 16.48 17.42 13.91
CA LEU A 263 17.69 17.37 14.72
C LEU A 263 18.47 18.69 14.69
N THR A 264 18.47 19.39 13.55
CA THR A 264 19.00 20.76 13.45
C THR A 264 18.11 21.75 14.20
N PHE A 265 16.79 21.62 14.07
CA PHE A 265 15.83 22.49 14.75
C PHE A 265 15.96 22.40 16.28
N ILE A 266 15.99 21.21 16.88
CA ILE A 266 16.12 21.10 18.35
C ILE A 266 17.45 21.70 18.84
N LYS A 267 18.57 21.39 18.16
CA LYS A 267 19.89 21.99 18.45
C LYS A 267 19.93 23.51 18.38
N GLU A 268 19.15 24.12 17.49
CA GLU A 268 19.07 25.59 17.33
C GLU A 268 18.13 26.28 18.33
N ASN A 269 17.23 25.56 19.00
CA ASN A 269 16.18 26.15 19.84
C ASN A 269 16.17 25.68 21.31
N SER A 270 16.90 24.63 21.69
CA SER A 270 17.10 24.22 23.09
C SER A 270 18.02 25.17 23.86
N ASP A 271 17.90 25.22 25.19
CA ASP A 271 18.77 26.04 26.05
C ASP A 271 20.08 25.28 26.38
N PRO A 272 21.28 25.78 26.01
CA PRO A 272 22.55 25.12 26.33
C PRO A 272 22.90 25.06 27.83
N ASN A 273 22.13 25.73 28.70
CA ASN A 273 22.32 25.73 30.16
C ASN A 273 21.47 24.69 30.89
N ASP A 274 20.53 24.04 30.18
CA ASP A 274 19.66 22.99 30.71
C ASP A 274 20.38 21.63 30.68
N SER A 275 20.30 20.87 31.78
CA SER A 275 20.89 19.53 31.88
C SER A 275 20.23 18.52 30.95
N ASP A 276 18.94 18.71 30.69
CA ASP A 276 18.09 17.68 30.11
C ASP A 276 18.10 17.76 28.57
N THR A 277 18.43 18.94 28.02
CA THR A 277 18.71 19.19 26.61
C THR A 277 19.71 18.19 25.99
N GLU A 278 20.78 17.84 26.71
CA GLU A 278 21.80 16.88 26.21
C GLU A 278 21.26 15.43 26.18
N GLY A 279 20.30 15.11 27.05
CA GLY A 279 19.55 13.85 27.01
C GLY A 279 18.51 13.82 25.89
N HIS A 280 17.74 14.90 25.74
CA HIS A 280 16.70 15.04 24.71
C HIS A 280 17.27 14.93 23.29
N ILE A 281 18.37 15.63 22.99
CA ILE A 281 19.01 15.58 21.66
C ILE A 281 19.52 14.15 21.36
N ARG A 282 20.04 13.43 22.35
CA ARG A 282 20.43 12.01 22.20
C ARG A 282 19.24 11.10 21.93
N ALA A 283 18.15 11.27 22.67
CA ALA A 283 16.92 10.50 22.46
C ALA A 283 16.36 10.71 21.05
N ALA A 284 16.35 11.95 20.55
CA ALA A 284 15.95 12.26 19.19
C ALA A 284 16.89 11.64 18.13
N TYR A 285 18.21 11.61 18.38
CA TYR A 285 19.15 10.89 17.50
C TYR A 285 18.89 9.39 17.49
N GLU A 286 18.69 8.75 18.65
CA GLU A 286 18.40 7.32 18.74
C GLU A 286 17.07 6.96 18.06
N GLN A 287 16.00 7.72 18.29
CA GLN A 287 14.74 7.59 17.55
C GLN A 287 14.96 7.70 16.03
N SER A 288 15.80 8.64 15.58
CA SER A 288 16.06 8.85 14.15
C SER A 288 16.75 7.66 13.49
N VAL A 289 17.74 7.04 14.16
CA VAL A 289 18.45 5.88 13.59
C VAL A 289 17.66 4.58 13.74
N LEU A 290 16.77 4.48 14.73
CA LEU A 290 15.80 3.38 14.82
C LEU A 290 14.72 3.46 13.71
N ALA A 291 14.31 4.67 13.32
CA ALA A 291 13.27 4.88 12.31
C ALA A 291 13.79 4.91 10.85
N ALA A 292 14.99 5.46 10.63
CA ALA A 292 15.54 5.72 9.28
C ALA A 292 17.00 5.26 9.08
N GLY A 293 17.69 4.80 10.13
CA GLY A 293 19.11 4.41 10.06
C GLY A 293 19.39 3.14 9.25
N THR A 294 18.36 2.40 8.86
CA THR A 294 18.43 1.21 7.99
C THR A 294 18.20 1.53 6.50
N ASP A 295 17.92 2.79 6.13
CA ASP A 295 17.94 3.20 4.73
C ASP A 295 19.38 3.16 4.19
N PHE A 296 19.57 2.62 2.99
CA PHE A 296 20.85 2.57 2.31
C PHE A 296 21.51 3.94 2.12
N ARG A 297 20.74 5.03 2.14
CA ARG A 297 21.23 6.43 2.01
C ARG A 297 21.16 7.22 3.33
N SER A 298 21.13 6.52 4.46
CA SER A 298 21.11 7.09 5.82
C SER A 298 22.45 7.65 6.28
N ASP A 299 23.51 7.59 5.47
CA ASP A 299 24.90 7.95 5.83
C ASP A 299 25.00 9.31 6.54
N ARG A 300 24.30 10.34 6.04
CA ARG A 300 24.29 11.69 6.62
C ARG A 300 23.69 11.75 8.03
N LEU A 301 22.81 10.83 8.39
CA LEU A 301 22.20 10.73 9.73
C LEU A 301 23.21 10.15 10.72
N TRP A 302 23.84 9.04 10.34
CA TRP A 302 24.90 8.41 11.13
C TRP A 302 26.09 9.36 11.34
N GLU A 303 26.55 10.04 10.30
CA GLU A 303 27.60 11.08 10.42
C GLU A 303 27.19 12.23 11.34
N SER A 304 25.93 12.69 11.26
CA SER A 304 25.41 13.75 12.13
C SER A 304 25.40 13.33 13.61
N PHE A 305 25.07 12.07 13.90
CA PHE A 305 25.08 11.53 15.26
C PHE A 305 26.52 11.31 15.78
N ILE A 306 27.40 10.70 14.98
CA ILE A 306 28.82 10.48 15.28
C ILE A 306 29.53 11.80 15.60
N ASN A 307 29.33 12.82 14.75
CA ASN A 307 29.93 14.14 14.95
C ASN A 307 29.43 14.76 16.26
N TRP A 308 28.14 14.63 16.57
CA TRP A 308 27.57 15.20 17.80
C TRP A 308 28.06 14.54 19.09
N GLU A 309 28.13 13.21 19.16
CA GLU A 309 28.72 12.52 20.32
C GLU A 309 30.23 12.81 20.45
N THR A 310 30.92 13.06 19.33
CA THR A 310 32.31 13.53 19.32
C THR A 310 32.41 14.96 19.88
N GLU A 311 31.49 15.87 19.53
CA GLU A 311 31.37 17.20 20.14
C GLU A 311 31.10 17.11 21.65
N GLN A 312 30.26 16.17 22.10
CA GLN A 312 30.02 15.89 23.53
C GLN A 312 31.20 15.16 24.22
N GLN A 313 32.28 14.83 23.50
CA GLN A 313 33.45 14.08 23.98
C GLN A 313 33.14 12.66 24.50
N LYS A 314 31.99 12.08 24.16
CA LYS A 314 31.55 10.75 24.63
C LYS A 314 32.04 9.66 23.69
N LEU A 315 33.35 9.46 23.68
CA LEU A 315 34.06 8.57 22.75
C LEU A 315 33.58 7.10 22.79
N ALA A 316 33.05 6.62 23.92
CA ALA A 316 32.43 5.30 24.02
C ALA A 316 31.08 5.22 23.25
N ASN A 317 30.26 6.26 23.28
CA ASN A 317 29.04 6.35 22.47
C ASN A 317 29.40 6.36 20.97
N VAL A 318 30.44 7.10 20.60
CA VAL A 318 30.96 7.12 19.22
C VAL A 318 31.33 5.72 18.73
N THR A 319 32.03 4.91 19.54
CA THR A 319 32.32 3.50 19.21
C THR A 319 31.06 2.66 19.08
N ALA A 320 30.11 2.79 20.01
CA ALA A 320 28.85 2.04 19.97
C ALA A 320 27.99 2.39 18.73
N ILE A 321 28.05 3.62 18.23
CA ILE A 321 27.41 4.04 16.98
C ILE A 321 28.15 3.45 15.77
N TYR A 322 29.49 3.43 15.78
CA TYR A 322 30.26 2.75 14.74
C TYR A 322 29.96 1.24 14.68
N ASP A 323 29.92 0.55 15.82
CA ASP A 323 29.62 -0.88 15.89
C ASP A 323 28.21 -1.22 15.36
N ARG A 324 27.28 -0.25 15.38
CA ARG A 324 25.95 -0.37 14.74
C ARG A 324 26.04 -0.14 13.23
N VAL A 325 26.52 1.03 12.78
CA VAL A 325 26.50 1.38 11.33
C VAL A 325 27.41 0.47 10.50
N LEU A 326 28.50 -0.06 11.05
CA LEU A 326 29.39 -1.00 10.35
C LEU A 326 28.70 -2.34 10.02
N GLY A 327 27.60 -2.69 10.69
CA GLY A 327 26.76 -3.84 10.36
C GLY A 327 25.57 -3.54 9.43
N ILE A 328 25.37 -2.29 9.01
CA ILE A 328 24.20 -1.87 8.21
C ILE A 328 24.63 -1.55 6.76
N PRO A 329 23.99 -2.13 5.73
CA PRO A 329 24.27 -1.79 4.35
C PRO A 329 23.92 -0.33 4.02
N THR A 330 24.96 0.48 3.76
CA THR A 330 24.86 1.92 3.46
C THR A 330 25.72 2.30 2.26
N GLN A 331 25.39 3.39 1.56
CA GLN A 331 26.07 3.82 0.34
C GLN A 331 27.55 4.15 0.56
N LEU A 332 27.90 4.70 1.73
CA LEU A 332 29.26 5.11 2.09
C LEU A 332 29.87 4.24 3.20
N TYR A 333 29.47 2.95 3.29
CA TYR A 333 29.95 1.98 4.29
C TYR A 333 31.49 1.97 4.46
N SER A 334 32.24 2.09 3.36
CA SER A 334 33.70 2.17 3.35
C SER A 334 34.28 3.47 3.93
N GLN A 335 33.53 4.58 3.86
CA GLN A 335 33.92 5.84 4.49
C GLN A 335 33.67 5.81 6.00
N HIS A 336 32.54 5.24 6.45
CA HIS A 336 32.28 5.03 7.88
C HIS A 336 33.38 4.18 8.52
N PHE A 337 33.83 3.14 7.82
CA PHE A 337 34.90 2.28 8.31
C PHE A 337 36.30 2.92 8.29
N GLN A 338 36.60 3.82 7.34
CA GLN A 338 37.82 4.62 7.41
C GLN A 338 37.75 5.60 8.60
N LYS A 339 36.63 6.30 8.80
CA LYS A 339 36.43 7.21 9.94
C LYS A 339 36.50 6.47 11.28
N PHE A 340 36.04 5.22 11.36
CA PHE A 340 36.23 4.34 12.51
C PHE A 340 37.71 4.03 12.78
N LYS A 341 38.49 3.67 11.74
CA LYS A 341 39.95 3.46 11.87
C LYS A 341 40.65 4.72 12.36
N ASP A 342 40.26 5.89 11.85
CA ASP A 342 40.78 7.18 12.28
C ASP A 342 40.39 7.50 13.75
N HIS A 343 39.16 7.20 14.18
CA HIS A 343 38.71 7.31 15.58
C HIS A 343 39.55 6.45 16.53
N VAL A 344 39.75 5.18 16.19
CA VAL A 344 40.56 4.23 16.98
C VAL A 344 42.03 4.66 17.06
N GLN A 345 42.60 5.14 15.95
CA GLN A 345 44.01 5.56 15.86
C GLN A 345 44.30 6.92 16.51
N ASN A 346 43.32 7.82 16.60
CA ASN A 346 43.51 9.11 17.28
C ASN A 346 43.23 9.04 18.80
N ASN A 347 42.41 8.10 19.27
CA ASN A 347 41.99 8.01 20.68
C ASN A 347 42.71 6.90 21.48
N ASN A 348 42.57 6.92 22.81
CA ASN A 348 43.06 5.87 23.71
C ASN A 348 41.95 4.82 23.95
N PRO A 349 42.21 3.50 23.79
CA PRO A 349 41.23 2.44 24.03
C PRO A 349 40.49 2.51 25.37
N LYS A 350 41.12 3.04 26.44
CA LYS A 350 40.47 3.24 27.76
C LYS A 350 39.29 4.22 27.76
N HIS A 351 39.14 5.07 26.74
CA HIS A 351 38.10 6.10 26.67
C HIS A 351 36.98 5.77 25.69
N PHE A 352 37.18 4.77 24.82
CA PHE A 352 36.25 4.45 23.75
C PHE A 352 35.74 3.00 23.77
N LEU A 353 36.34 2.11 24.57
CA LEU A 353 35.84 0.76 24.85
C LEU A 353 35.08 0.72 26.18
N SER A 354 34.20 -0.28 26.35
CA SER A 354 33.65 -0.62 27.67
C SER A 354 34.71 -1.25 28.57
N GLU A 355 34.55 -1.19 29.90
CA GLU A 355 35.49 -1.80 30.84
C GLU A 355 35.63 -3.33 30.60
N ASP A 356 34.49 -4.02 30.39
CA ASP A 356 34.45 -5.45 30.08
C ASP A 356 35.13 -5.81 28.75
N GLU A 357 35.05 -4.96 27.73
CA GLU A 357 35.76 -5.18 26.46
C GLU A 357 37.25 -4.87 26.60
N PHE A 358 37.61 -3.77 27.25
CA PHE A 358 38.99 -3.39 27.51
C PHE A 358 39.74 -4.50 28.28
N VAL A 359 39.14 -5.02 29.35
CA VAL A 359 39.72 -6.11 30.16
C VAL A 359 39.81 -7.42 29.37
N ARG A 360 38.78 -7.79 28.58
CA ARG A 360 38.84 -8.99 27.73
C ARG A 360 39.95 -8.92 26.70
N LEU A 361 40.03 -7.84 25.92
CA LEU A 361 41.06 -7.65 24.90
C LEU A 361 42.47 -7.61 25.51
N ARG A 362 42.64 -6.98 26.68
CA ARG A 362 43.92 -6.98 27.41
C ARG A 362 44.34 -8.40 27.83
N LEU A 363 43.40 -9.20 28.32
CA LEU A 363 43.62 -10.60 28.70
C LEU A 363 43.90 -11.51 27.50
N GLU A 364 43.26 -11.28 26.35
CA GLU A 364 43.54 -11.99 25.10
C GLU A 364 44.94 -11.68 24.57
N LEU A 365 45.34 -10.41 24.54
CA LEU A 365 46.68 -9.99 24.12
C LEU A 365 47.76 -10.52 25.05
N SER A 366 47.54 -10.54 26.37
CA SER A 366 48.50 -11.14 27.31
C SER A 366 48.65 -12.65 27.11
N LYS A 367 47.54 -13.37 26.88
CA LYS A 367 47.57 -14.81 26.53
C LYS A 367 48.29 -15.06 25.20
N ALA A 368 48.01 -14.28 24.17
CA ALA A 368 48.67 -14.39 22.87
C ALA A 368 50.19 -14.13 22.97
N SER A 369 50.61 -13.12 23.75
CA SER A 369 52.02 -12.85 24.03
C SER A 369 52.70 -14.02 24.76
N LEU A 370 52.04 -14.62 25.75
CA LEU A 370 52.57 -15.78 26.48
C LEU A 370 52.69 -17.01 25.58
N LEU A 371 51.68 -17.29 24.75
CA LEU A 371 51.72 -18.37 23.76
C LEU A 371 52.85 -18.17 22.73
N SER A 372 53.06 -16.93 22.27
CA SER A 372 54.18 -16.59 21.36
C SER A 372 55.55 -16.75 22.02
N MET A 373 55.66 -16.63 23.34
CA MET A 373 56.91 -16.90 24.08
C MET A 373 57.14 -18.40 24.28
N VAL A 374 56.10 -19.15 24.66
CA VAL A 374 56.17 -20.63 24.81
C VAL A 374 56.44 -21.33 23.46
N SER A 375 56.13 -20.70 22.32
CA SER A 375 56.41 -21.24 20.98
C SER A 375 57.89 -21.16 20.55
N ASN A 376 58.78 -20.61 21.39
CA ASN A 376 60.23 -20.57 21.16
C ASN A 376 60.92 -21.30 22.32
N GLU A 377 61.38 -22.54 22.08
CA GLU A 377 61.92 -23.41 23.14
C GLU A 377 63.31 -22.98 23.67
N ASP A 378 63.73 -23.61 24.77
CA ASP A 378 65.07 -23.59 25.42
C ASP A 378 65.45 -22.53 26.50
N GLU A 379 64.49 -21.81 27.13
CA GLU A 379 64.71 -21.34 28.52
C GLU A 379 63.50 -21.63 29.44
N THR A 380 63.76 -22.19 30.63
CA THR A 380 62.72 -22.45 31.65
C THR A 380 62.32 -21.15 32.37
N PRO A 381 61.08 -20.65 32.25
CA PRO A 381 60.66 -19.47 33.00
C PRO A 381 60.54 -19.82 34.49
N ALA A 382 61.16 -19.02 35.35
CA ALA A 382 60.84 -19.04 36.77
C ALA A 382 59.39 -18.54 36.94
N VAL A 383 58.55 -19.32 37.62
CA VAL A 383 57.18 -18.90 37.93
C VAL A 383 57.24 -17.76 38.95
N GLN A 384 57.15 -16.53 38.46
CA GLN A 384 56.81 -15.38 39.29
C GLN A 384 55.28 -15.28 39.34
N GLU A 385 54.76 -15.70 40.49
CA GLU A 385 53.35 -15.76 40.83
C GLU A 385 52.82 -14.35 41.14
N GLU A 386 52.59 -13.55 40.10
CA GLU A 386 51.84 -12.29 40.21
C GLU A 386 50.36 -12.48 39.81
N LEU A 387 49.50 -11.89 40.64
CA LEU A 387 48.05 -12.11 40.69
C LEU A 387 47.31 -11.33 39.56
N PRO A 388 46.00 -11.54 39.34
CA PRO A 388 45.32 -11.20 38.07
C PRO A 388 45.59 -9.78 37.52
N PRO A 389 46.22 -9.65 36.33
CA PRO A 389 46.59 -8.37 35.74
C PRO A 389 45.39 -7.64 35.11
N GLY A 390 44.50 -7.12 35.96
CA GLY A 390 43.28 -6.40 35.54
C GLY A 390 43.35 -4.87 35.71
N ILE A 391 43.87 -4.38 36.84
CA ILE A 391 43.57 -3.02 37.33
C ILE A 391 44.75 -2.05 37.20
N GLU A 392 46.01 -2.51 37.24
CA GLU A 392 47.16 -1.61 37.21
C GLU A 392 47.63 -1.25 35.79
N ASP A 393 48.13 -0.02 35.63
CA ASP A 393 48.80 0.44 34.42
C ASP A 393 50.24 -0.08 34.39
N LEU A 394 50.70 -0.60 33.24
CA LEU A 394 52.06 -1.09 33.09
C LEU A 394 53.05 0.04 33.46
N THR A 395 53.93 -0.23 34.41
CA THR A 395 54.82 0.81 35.00
C THR A 395 55.76 1.43 33.97
N ASP A 396 56.18 0.64 32.98
CA ASP A 396 57.02 1.03 31.84
C ASP A 396 56.23 1.82 30.78
N PRO A 397 56.57 3.09 30.50
CA PRO A 397 55.95 3.88 29.43
C PRO A 397 56.03 3.24 28.03
N ALA A 398 57.12 2.55 27.70
CA ALA A 398 57.27 1.93 26.38
C ALA A 398 56.30 0.77 26.19
N LYS A 399 56.13 -0.07 27.23
CA LYS A 399 55.18 -1.19 27.21
C LYS A 399 53.73 -0.72 27.12
N ARG A 400 53.37 0.40 27.78
CA ARG A 400 52.04 1.02 27.62
C ARG A 400 51.77 1.45 26.18
N VAL A 401 52.74 2.04 25.50
CA VAL A 401 52.57 2.44 24.08
C VAL A 401 52.36 1.22 23.19
N THR A 402 53.14 0.14 23.37
CA THR A 402 52.94 -1.11 22.60
C THR A 402 51.63 -1.82 22.96
N GLU A 403 51.19 -1.77 24.22
CA GLU A 403 49.89 -2.32 24.65
C GLU A 403 48.73 -1.57 23.99
N ILE A 404 48.73 -0.23 24.04
CA ILE A 404 47.73 0.63 23.39
C ILE A 404 47.66 0.36 21.89
N GLU A 405 48.80 0.25 21.21
CA GLU A 405 48.82 0.05 19.76
C GLU A 405 48.41 -1.36 19.35
N ASN A 406 48.76 -2.39 20.13
CA ASN A 406 48.25 -3.75 19.95
C ASN A 406 46.72 -3.82 20.18
N MET A 407 46.19 -3.09 21.17
CA MET A 407 44.74 -3.00 21.40
C MET A 407 44.02 -2.31 20.24
N ARG A 408 44.56 -1.21 19.69
CA ARG A 408 44.02 -0.55 18.50
C ARG A 408 43.97 -1.48 17.29
N HIS A 409 45.06 -2.20 17.02
CA HIS A 409 45.11 -3.19 15.95
C HIS A 409 44.05 -4.28 16.16
N LYS A 410 43.89 -4.82 17.38
CA LYS A 410 42.91 -5.87 17.67
C LYS A 410 41.46 -5.38 17.56
N VAL A 411 41.15 -4.15 17.97
CA VAL A 411 39.83 -3.52 17.77
C VAL A 411 39.52 -3.39 16.27
N ILE A 412 40.48 -2.90 15.47
CA ILE A 412 40.31 -2.76 14.03
C ILE A 412 40.14 -4.13 13.34
N GLU A 413 40.90 -5.15 13.75
CA GLU A 413 40.77 -6.52 13.25
C GLU A 413 39.36 -7.10 13.48
N VAL A 414 38.83 -7.00 14.70
CA VAL A 414 37.48 -7.51 15.02
C VAL A 414 36.38 -6.81 14.22
N ARG A 415 36.46 -5.48 14.03
CA ARG A 415 35.49 -4.73 13.22
C ARG A 415 35.71 -4.89 11.71
N GLN A 416 36.90 -5.30 11.26
CA GLN A 416 37.17 -5.63 9.85
C GLN A 416 36.37 -6.84 9.39
N GLU A 417 36.12 -7.83 10.25
CA GLU A 417 35.27 -8.99 9.91
C GLU A 417 33.80 -8.58 9.68
N VAL A 418 33.25 -7.74 10.56
CA VAL A 418 31.89 -7.17 10.43
C VAL A 418 31.78 -6.33 9.15
N PHE A 419 32.78 -5.47 8.89
CA PHE A 419 32.86 -4.69 7.66
C PHE A 419 32.88 -5.57 6.40
N ASN A 420 33.69 -6.62 6.38
CA ASN A 420 33.80 -7.53 5.23
C ASN A 420 32.46 -8.24 4.93
N HIS A 421 31.70 -8.59 5.98
CA HIS A 421 30.36 -9.15 5.82
C HIS A 421 29.37 -8.10 5.25
N ASN A 422 29.36 -6.89 5.82
CA ASN A 422 28.52 -5.81 5.33
C ASN A 422 28.85 -5.40 3.88
N GLU A 423 30.13 -5.37 3.50
CA GLU A 423 30.56 -5.14 2.11
C GLU A 423 29.95 -6.16 1.13
N HIS A 424 29.85 -7.43 1.53
CA HIS A 424 29.18 -8.46 0.73
C HIS A 424 27.66 -8.21 0.62
N GLU A 425 27.01 -7.82 1.72
CA GLU A 425 25.58 -7.49 1.73
C GLU A 425 25.23 -6.20 0.97
N VAL A 426 26.13 -5.22 0.95
CA VAL A 426 26.06 -4.03 0.07
C VAL A 426 26.22 -4.44 -1.39
N SER A 427 27.23 -5.26 -1.71
CA SER A 427 27.54 -5.70 -3.08
C SER A 427 26.37 -6.42 -3.76
N LYS A 428 25.63 -7.27 -3.01
CA LYS A 428 24.38 -7.90 -3.47
C LYS A 428 23.29 -6.91 -3.91
N ARG A 429 23.28 -5.71 -3.33
CA ARG A 429 22.15 -4.75 -3.40
C ARG A 429 22.47 -3.48 -4.19
N TRP A 430 23.76 -3.22 -4.43
CA TRP A 430 24.26 -2.01 -5.08
C TRP A 430 23.51 -1.69 -6.39
N ALA A 431 23.34 -2.67 -7.28
CA ALA A 431 22.67 -2.47 -8.56
C ALA A 431 21.21 -2.00 -8.42
N PHE A 432 20.48 -2.53 -7.44
CA PHE A 432 19.10 -2.14 -7.17
C PHE A 432 19.02 -0.73 -6.56
N GLU A 433 19.90 -0.41 -5.61
CA GLU A 433 19.96 0.91 -4.96
C GLU A 433 20.46 2.01 -5.92
N GLU A 434 21.34 1.69 -6.87
CA GLU A 434 21.76 2.58 -7.96
C GLU A 434 20.61 2.80 -8.97
N GLY A 435 19.80 1.76 -9.23
CA GLY A 435 18.59 1.86 -10.07
C GLY A 435 17.51 2.80 -9.53
N ILE A 436 17.49 3.08 -8.22
CA ILE A 436 16.53 4.01 -7.58
C ILE A 436 16.97 5.46 -7.84
N LYS A 437 16.56 6.03 -8.98
CA LYS A 437 16.83 7.44 -9.32
C LYS A 437 16.04 8.42 -8.45
N ARG A 438 14.85 8.05 -7.97
CA ARG A 438 13.97 8.91 -7.15
C ARG A 438 13.46 8.17 -5.90
N PRO A 439 14.16 8.25 -4.75
CA PRO A 439 13.75 7.59 -3.51
C PRO A 439 12.61 8.33 -2.77
N TYR A 440 12.28 9.55 -3.16
CA TYR A 440 11.25 10.38 -2.51
C TYR A 440 9.93 10.42 -3.30
N PHE A 441 8.84 10.70 -2.59
CA PHE A 441 7.51 10.85 -3.18
C PHE A 441 7.42 12.06 -4.13
N HIS A 442 6.86 11.86 -5.32
CA HIS A 442 6.40 12.94 -6.20
C HIS A 442 5.30 12.43 -7.13
N VAL A 443 4.22 13.21 -7.26
CA VAL A 443 3.04 12.91 -8.11
C VAL A 443 3.35 12.63 -9.59
N LYS A 444 4.50 13.06 -10.13
CA LYS A 444 4.93 12.64 -11.47
C LYS A 444 5.19 11.13 -11.50
N ALA A 445 4.61 10.43 -12.47
CA ALA A 445 4.83 9.00 -12.68
C ALA A 445 6.33 8.65 -12.81
N LEU A 446 6.71 7.52 -12.23
CA LEU A 446 8.01 6.88 -12.40
C LEU A 446 8.15 6.23 -13.78
N GLU A 447 9.39 6.07 -14.23
CA GLU A 447 9.72 5.28 -15.42
C GLU A 447 9.42 3.79 -15.17
N LYS A 448 8.93 3.05 -16.18
CA LYS A 448 8.66 1.60 -16.05
C LYS A 448 9.90 0.80 -15.61
N THR A 449 11.09 1.24 -15.98
CA THR A 449 12.38 0.68 -15.52
C THR A 449 12.56 0.77 -14.00
N GLN A 450 12.20 1.90 -13.39
CA GLN A 450 12.27 2.08 -11.94
C GLN A 450 11.21 1.24 -11.21
N LEU A 451 10.01 1.08 -11.81
CA LEU A 451 8.98 0.18 -11.28
C LEU A 451 9.40 -1.29 -11.34
N SER A 452 10.10 -1.70 -12.42
CA SER A 452 10.71 -3.03 -12.55
C SER A 452 11.77 -3.24 -11.46
N ASN A 453 12.73 -2.32 -11.34
CA ASN A 453 13.78 -2.34 -10.32
C ASN A 453 13.23 -2.45 -8.89
N TRP A 454 12.18 -1.69 -8.55
CA TRP A 454 11.51 -1.81 -7.25
C TRP A 454 10.82 -3.17 -7.07
N THR A 455 10.21 -3.72 -8.13
CA THR A 455 9.55 -5.03 -8.07
C THR A 455 10.57 -6.14 -7.82
N GLU A 456 11.65 -6.16 -8.61
CA GLU A 456 12.75 -7.12 -8.58
C GLU A 456 13.54 -7.05 -7.26
N TYR A 457 13.81 -5.84 -6.74
CA TYR A 457 14.49 -5.68 -5.45
C TYR A 457 13.62 -6.15 -4.28
N LEU A 458 12.31 -5.91 -4.33
CA LEU A 458 11.37 -6.46 -3.34
C LEU A 458 11.30 -7.99 -3.41
N ASP A 459 11.29 -8.60 -4.60
CA ASP A 459 11.35 -10.07 -4.72
C ASP A 459 12.68 -10.62 -4.18
N PHE A 460 13.80 -9.95 -4.46
CA PHE A 460 15.11 -10.34 -3.94
C PHE A 460 15.17 -10.35 -2.40
N GLU A 461 14.74 -9.27 -1.72
CA GLU A 461 14.75 -9.26 -0.24
C GLU A 461 13.68 -10.21 0.34
N VAL A 462 12.53 -10.43 -0.32
CA VAL A 462 11.52 -11.40 0.13
C VAL A 462 12.05 -12.85 0.11
N GLU A 463 12.97 -13.17 -0.83
CA GLU A 463 13.60 -14.49 -0.93
C GLU A 463 14.90 -14.61 -0.08
N ASN A 464 15.64 -13.52 0.14
CA ASN A 464 17.02 -13.56 0.67
C ASN A 464 17.28 -12.69 1.92
N GLY A 465 16.33 -11.86 2.33
CA GLY A 465 16.47 -10.89 3.43
C GLY A 465 15.78 -11.33 4.73
N THR A 466 16.04 -10.62 5.83
CA THR A 466 15.27 -10.80 7.07
C THR A 466 13.93 -10.07 6.98
N PRO A 467 12.88 -10.49 7.73
CA PRO A 467 11.58 -9.86 7.63
C PRO A 467 11.56 -8.37 8.01
N GLU A 468 12.41 -7.95 8.97
CA GLU A 468 12.60 -6.55 9.32
C GLU A 468 13.07 -5.74 8.11
N ARG A 469 14.02 -6.30 7.35
CA ARG A 469 14.59 -5.68 6.17
C ARG A 469 13.60 -5.63 5.01
N VAL A 470 12.76 -6.66 4.85
CA VAL A 470 11.67 -6.69 3.87
C VAL A 470 10.62 -5.63 4.18
N VAL A 471 10.18 -5.52 5.45
CA VAL A 471 9.24 -4.49 5.93
C VAL A 471 9.77 -3.08 5.67
N VAL A 472 11.05 -2.83 6.02
CA VAL A 472 11.71 -1.54 5.73
C VAL A 472 11.76 -1.26 4.23
N LEU A 473 12.11 -2.23 3.38
CA LEU A 473 12.15 -2.00 1.94
C LEU A 473 10.76 -1.74 1.34
N PHE A 474 9.70 -2.41 1.83
CA PHE A 474 8.34 -2.12 1.42
C PHE A 474 7.93 -0.68 1.76
N GLU A 475 8.17 -0.21 2.99
CA GLU A 475 7.82 1.17 3.36
C GLU A 475 8.69 2.22 2.60
N ARG A 476 9.99 1.95 2.36
CA ARG A 476 10.83 2.76 1.45
C ARG A 476 10.24 2.81 0.03
N CYS A 477 9.83 1.66 -0.51
CA CYS A 477 9.21 1.58 -1.83
C CYS A 477 7.91 2.37 -1.88
N LEU A 478 7.04 2.22 -0.88
CA LEU A 478 5.75 2.90 -0.80
C LEU A 478 5.88 4.42 -0.68
N ILE A 479 6.98 4.96 -0.12
CA ILE A 479 7.28 6.40 -0.21
C ILE A 479 7.44 6.84 -1.67
N ALA A 480 8.32 6.19 -2.45
CA ALA A 480 8.54 6.56 -3.85
C ALA A 480 7.34 6.23 -4.76
N CYS A 481 6.61 5.16 -4.44
CA CYS A 481 5.61 4.50 -5.27
C CYS A 481 4.17 4.60 -4.72
N ALA A 482 3.84 5.52 -3.80
CA ALA A 482 2.52 5.58 -3.15
C ALA A 482 1.30 5.61 -4.09
N LEU A 483 1.45 6.06 -5.34
CA LEU A 483 0.37 6.13 -6.35
C LEU A 483 0.15 4.82 -7.15
N TYR A 484 0.89 3.76 -6.84
CA TYR A 484 0.91 2.49 -7.56
C TYR A 484 0.30 1.37 -6.71
N GLU A 485 -0.94 0.98 -7.05
CA GLU A 485 -1.75 0.02 -6.26
C GLU A 485 -1.16 -1.40 -6.24
N GLU A 486 -0.29 -1.73 -7.19
CA GLU A 486 0.44 -2.99 -7.26
C GLU A 486 1.39 -3.21 -6.06
N PHE A 487 2.10 -2.18 -5.58
CA PHE A 487 3.05 -2.33 -4.45
C PHE A 487 2.33 -2.46 -3.12
N TRP A 488 1.27 -1.68 -2.89
CA TRP A 488 0.40 -1.84 -1.70
C TRP A 488 -0.22 -3.24 -1.66
N THR A 489 -0.67 -3.75 -2.82
CA THR A 489 -1.22 -5.11 -2.93
C THR A 489 -0.15 -6.19 -2.72
N LYS A 490 1.10 -5.96 -3.16
CA LYS A 490 2.22 -6.88 -2.92
C LYS A 490 2.62 -6.90 -1.43
N TYR A 491 2.63 -5.74 -0.76
CA TYR A 491 2.94 -5.65 0.67
C TYR A 491 1.85 -6.27 1.55
N ALA A 492 0.57 -6.01 1.26
CA ALA A 492 -0.55 -6.67 1.94
C ALA A 492 -0.43 -8.21 1.86
N LYS A 493 -0.17 -8.75 0.66
CA LYS A 493 0.05 -10.21 0.45
C LYS A 493 1.24 -10.78 1.19
N TYR A 494 2.33 -10.01 1.35
CA TYR A 494 3.46 -10.42 2.16
C TYR A 494 3.07 -10.51 3.65
N LEU A 495 2.23 -9.59 4.14
CA LEU A 495 1.77 -9.57 5.53
C LEU A 495 0.63 -10.55 5.85
N GLU A 496 -0.07 -11.09 4.85
CA GLU A 496 -1.17 -12.07 5.02
C GLU A 496 -0.75 -13.33 5.79
N SER A 497 0.52 -13.77 5.69
CA SER A 497 1.06 -14.91 6.44
C SER A 497 1.51 -14.58 7.86
N TYR A 498 1.57 -13.30 8.24
CA TYR A 498 2.16 -12.86 9.50
C TYR A 498 1.12 -12.23 10.44
N SER A 499 0.37 -11.22 9.98
CA SER A 499 -0.52 -10.46 10.89
C SER A 499 -1.66 -9.74 10.18
N THR A 500 -2.89 -10.02 10.60
CA THR A 500 -4.11 -9.48 9.98
C THR A 500 -4.30 -7.98 10.28
N GLU A 501 -3.85 -7.47 11.43
CA GLU A 501 -3.91 -6.03 11.72
C GLU A 501 -2.88 -5.25 10.89
N CYS A 502 -1.72 -5.83 10.61
CA CYS A 502 -0.74 -5.22 9.71
C CYS A 502 -1.29 -5.10 8.27
N VAL A 503 -1.98 -6.13 7.78
CA VAL A 503 -2.69 -6.10 6.48
C VAL A 503 -3.78 -5.02 6.47
N ARG A 504 -4.59 -4.93 7.54
CA ARG A 504 -5.62 -3.90 7.73
C ARG A 504 -5.03 -2.49 7.69
N HIS A 505 -3.94 -2.26 8.42
CA HIS A 505 -3.24 -0.98 8.43
C HIS A 505 -2.78 -0.59 7.01
N VAL A 506 -2.13 -1.51 6.30
CA VAL A 506 -1.64 -1.27 4.92
C VAL A 506 -2.79 -0.94 3.96
N TYR A 507 -3.89 -1.69 3.99
CA TYR A 507 -5.06 -1.38 3.16
C TYR A 507 -5.68 -0.02 3.52
N LYS A 508 -5.85 0.29 4.81
CA LYS A 508 -6.41 1.56 5.29
C LYS A 508 -5.54 2.74 4.88
N LYS A 509 -4.22 2.65 5.06
CA LYS A 509 -3.21 3.64 4.64
C LYS A 509 -3.23 3.86 3.13
N ALA A 510 -3.26 2.78 2.34
CA ALA A 510 -3.38 2.85 0.88
C ALA A 510 -4.67 3.53 0.43
N CYS A 511 -5.82 3.08 0.95
CA CYS A 511 -7.14 3.47 0.48
C CYS A 511 -7.56 4.87 0.96
N THR A 512 -7.40 5.19 2.24
CA THR A 512 -7.91 6.45 2.80
C THR A 512 -7.05 7.68 2.48
N ILE A 513 -5.73 7.50 2.32
CA ILE A 513 -4.78 8.60 2.09
C ILE A 513 -4.43 8.70 0.60
N HIS A 514 -3.75 7.67 0.07
CA HIS A 514 -3.01 7.78 -1.19
C HIS A 514 -3.85 7.47 -2.44
N LEU A 515 -4.78 6.51 -2.34
CA LEU A 515 -5.51 5.91 -3.48
C LEU A 515 -7.06 5.96 -3.41
N PRO A 516 -7.75 6.94 -2.78
CA PRO A 516 -9.20 6.87 -2.49
C PRO A 516 -10.16 6.77 -3.70
N LYS A 517 -9.67 6.96 -4.93
CA LYS A 517 -10.44 6.75 -6.17
C LYS A 517 -10.03 5.50 -6.97
N LYS A 518 -9.16 4.63 -6.43
CA LYS A 518 -8.73 3.37 -7.06
C LYS A 518 -9.64 2.21 -6.62
N PRO A 519 -10.52 1.70 -7.51
CA PRO A 519 -11.53 0.73 -7.07
C PRO A 519 -10.94 -0.66 -6.79
N ALA A 520 -9.85 -1.06 -7.46
CA ALA A 520 -9.31 -2.41 -7.35
C ALA A 520 -8.82 -2.71 -5.92
N ILE A 521 -8.00 -1.83 -5.34
CA ILE A 521 -7.49 -2.00 -3.97
C ILE A 521 -8.59 -1.91 -2.90
N HIS A 522 -9.60 -1.05 -3.07
CA HIS A 522 -10.76 -1.00 -2.16
C HIS A 522 -11.62 -2.27 -2.22
N LEU A 523 -11.77 -2.89 -3.40
CA LEU A 523 -12.47 -4.18 -3.55
C LEU A 523 -11.67 -5.37 -3.01
N LEU A 524 -10.35 -5.23 -2.84
CA LEU A 524 -9.51 -6.18 -2.11
C LEU A 524 -9.65 -5.96 -0.60
N TRP A 525 -9.53 -4.73 -0.11
CA TRP A 525 -9.72 -4.41 1.32
C TRP A 525 -11.09 -4.85 1.84
N ALA A 526 -12.17 -4.53 1.13
CA ALA A 526 -13.53 -4.97 1.52
C ALA A 526 -13.71 -6.50 1.45
N ALA A 527 -12.95 -7.21 0.60
CA ALA A 527 -12.96 -8.68 0.57
C ALA A 527 -12.13 -9.28 1.72
N PHE A 528 -11.02 -8.63 2.08
CA PHE A 528 -10.21 -8.97 3.25
C PHE A 528 -11.02 -8.82 4.54
N GLU A 529 -11.67 -7.67 4.77
CA GLU A 529 -12.50 -7.48 5.99
C GLU A 529 -13.67 -8.47 6.04
N GLU A 530 -14.33 -8.74 4.91
CA GLU A 530 -15.35 -9.81 4.81
C GLU A 530 -14.78 -11.20 5.16
N GLN A 531 -13.55 -11.51 4.75
CA GLN A 531 -12.86 -12.76 5.09
C GLN A 531 -12.45 -12.83 6.57
N GLN A 532 -12.15 -11.70 7.22
CA GLN A 532 -11.91 -11.63 8.67
C GLN A 532 -13.22 -11.59 9.49
N GLY A 533 -14.39 -11.57 8.85
CA GLY A 533 -15.70 -11.50 9.51
C GLY A 533 -16.23 -10.09 9.79
N ASN A 534 -15.47 -9.04 9.44
CA ASN A 534 -15.82 -7.62 9.62
C ASN A 534 -16.76 -7.12 8.50
N ALA A 535 -17.96 -7.71 8.41
CA ALA A 535 -18.93 -7.40 7.36
C ALA A 535 -19.38 -5.92 7.36
N GLU A 536 -19.49 -5.30 8.52
CA GLU A 536 -19.87 -3.90 8.70
C GLU A 536 -18.81 -2.93 8.13
N GLU A 537 -17.53 -3.17 8.39
CA GLU A 537 -16.44 -2.38 7.79
C GLU A 537 -16.41 -2.57 6.27
N ALA A 538 -16.58 -3.81 5.78
CA ALA A 538 -16.69 -4.09 4.36
C ALA A 538 -17.86 -3.32 3.67
N ARG A 539 -18.97 -3.07 4.37
CA ARG A 539 -20.07 -2.24 3.85
C ARG A 539 -19.67 -0.76 3.74
N GLU A 540 -19.05 -0.19 4.76
CA GLU A 540 -18.65 1.22 4.78
C GLU A 540 -17.49 1.51 3.81
N ILE A 541 -16.54 0.59 3.62
CA ILE A 541 -15.51 0.68 2.57
C ILE A 541 -16.15 0.77 1.18
N LEU A 542 -17.11 -0.10 0.87
CA LEU A 542 -17.75 -0.13 -0.45
C LEU A 542 -18.69 1.07 -0.67
N LYS A 543 -19.33 1.56 0.40
CA LYS A 543 -20.21 2.73 0.40
C LYS A 543 -19.41 4.03 0.22
N SER A 544 -18.29 4.19 0.91
CA SER A 544 -17.38 5.34 0.72
C SER A 544 -16.74 5.33 -0.68
N LEU A 545 -16.32 4.16 -1.19
CA LEU A 545 -15.86 4.01 -2.57
C LEU A 545 -16.94 4.41 -3.60
N GLU A 546 -18.21 4.06 -3.38
CA GLU A 546 -19.29 4.45 -4.29
C GLU A 546 -19.58 5.95 -4.29
N VAL A 547 -19.39 6.64 -3.14
CA VAL A 547 -19.44 8.10 -3.06
C VAL A 547 -18.22 8.73 -3.74
N ALA A 548 -17.03 8.15 -3.59
CA ALA A 548 -15.79 8.64 -4.20
C ALA A 548 -15.71 8.41 -5.72
N VAL A 549 -16.36 7.35 -6.24
CA VAL A 549 -16.38 6.97 -7.66
C VAL A 549 -17.81 6.60 -8.13
N PRO A 550 -18.74 7.57 -8.27
CA PRO A 550 -20.14 7.30 -8.57
C PRO A 550 -20.41 6.70 -9.95
N GLY A 551 -21.35 5.77 -10.02
CA GLY A 551 -21.78 5.09 -11.27
C GLY A 551 -20.90 3.90 -11.68
N LEU A 552 -19.93 3.50 -10.86
CA LEU A 552 -19.06 2.37 -11.17
C LEU A 552 -19.72 1.03 -10.79
N ALA A 553 -20.41 0.41 -11.76
CA ALA A 553 -21.27 -0.77 -11.56
C ALA A 553 -20.64 -1.96 -10.81
N MET A 554 -19.31 -2.17 -10.87
CA MET A 554 -18.64 -3.24 -10.12
C MET A 554 -18.71 -3.04 -8.59
N VAL A 555 -18.76 -1.79 -8.11
CA VAL A 555 -18.86 -1.45 -6.69
C VAL A 555 -20.26 -1.76 -6.18
N ARG A 556 -21.29 -1.25 -6.86
CA ARG A 556 -22.70 -1.54 -6.57
C ARG A 556 -22.98 -3.05 -6.59
N LEU A 557 -22.43 -3.78 -7.56
CA LEU A 557 -22.56 -5.24 -7.62
C LEU A 557 -21.77 -5.98 -6.52
N ARG A 558 -20.67 -5.42 -5.99
CA ARG A 558 -20.00 -5.97 -4.80
C ARG A 558 -20.83 -5.75 -3.55
N ARG A 559 -21.40 -4.55 -3.32
CA ARG A 559 -22.33 -4.26 -2.20
C ARG A 559 -23.52 -5.23 -2.20
N VAL A 560 -24.21 -5.36 -3.33
CA VAL A 560 -25.32 -6.32 -3.52
C VAL A 560 -24.88 -7.78 -3.29
N SER A 561 -23.63 -8.14 -3.60
CA SER A 561 -23.11 -9.48 -3.38
C SER A 561 -22.72 -9.75 -1.92
N LEU A 562 -22.27 -8.72 -1.18
CA LEU A 562 -21.97 -8.73 0.24
C LEU A 562 -23.26 -8.94 1.05
N GLU A 563 -24.29 -8.11 0.83
CA GLU A 563 -25.59 -8.25 1.51
C GLU A 563 -26.22 -9.62 1.25
N ARG A 564 -26.19 -10.10 0.00
CA ARG A 564 -26.71 -11.43 -0.38
C ARG A 564 -26.00 -12.57 0.36
N ARG A 565 -24.68 -12.47 0.63
CA ARG A 565 -23.95 -13.52 1.38
C ARG A 565 -24.30 -13.51 2.87
N HIS A 566 -24.60 -12.34 3.42
CA HIS A 566 -24.99 -12.17 4.83
C HIS A 566 -26.50 -12.35 5.07
N GLY A 567 -27.27 -12.74 4.06
CA GLY A 567 -28.72 -12.99 4.18
C GLY A 567 -29.61 -11.75 4.06
N ASN A 568 -29.03 -10.55 3.89
CA ASN A 568 -29.73 -9.28 3.75
C ASN A 568 -30.34 -9.13 2.33
N LEU A 569 -31.30 -9.99 2.00
CA LEU A 569 -31.91 -10.07 0.66
C LEU A 569 -32.78 -8.85 0.31
N GLU A 570 -33.30 -8.14 1.32
CA GLU A 570 -34.09 -6.92 1.14
C GLU A 570 -33.19 -5.74 0.76
N GLU A 571 -32.10 -5.51 1.49
CA GLU A 571 -31.06 -4.52 1.13
C GLU A 571 -30.44 -4.81 -0.24
N ALA A 572 -30.20 -6.08 -0.56
CA ALA A 572 -29.72 -6.49 -1.90
C ALA A 572 -30.72 -6.18 -3.03
N GLU A 573 -32.03 -6.10 -2.74
CA GLU A 573 -33.08 -5.65 -3.66
C GLU A 573 -33.16 -4.11 -3.71
N VAL A 574 -33.11 -3.41 -2.56
CA VAL A 574 -33.10 -1.94 -2.46
C VAL A 574 -31.92 -1.34 -3.22
N LEU A 575 -30.70 -1.84 -2.98
CA LEU A 575 -29.49 -1.37 -3.66
C LEU A 575 -29.56 -1.51 -5.19
N LEU A 576 -30.29 -2.49 -5.72
CA LEU A 576 -30.49 -2.63 -7.17
C LEU A 576 -31.60 -1.71 -7.70
N ARG A 577 -32.64 -1.43 -6.91
CA ARG A 577 -33.68 -0.45 -7.26
C ARG A 577 -33.11 0.97 -7.31
N GLU A 578 -32.36 1.38 -6.29
CA GLU A 578 -31.59 2.63 -6.29
C GLU A 578 -30.67 2.75 -7.52
N ALA A 579 -30.01 1.66 -7.91
CA ALA A 579 -29.12 1.63 -9.08
C ALA A 579 -29.88 1.79 -10.41
N MET A 580 -31.14 1.31 -10.49
CA MET A 580 -32.02 1.57 -11.63
C MET A 580 -32.56 3.01 -11.65
N GLU A 581 -32.81 3.62 -10.50
CA GLU A 581 -33.35 4.98 -10.38
C GLU A 581 -32.28 6.06 -10.57
N SER A 582 -31.04 5.78 -10.16
CA SER A 582 -29.86 6.65 -10.31
C SER A 582 -29.12 6.49 -11.64
N ALA A 583 -29.53 5.53 -12.49
CA ALA A 583 -28.90 5.25 -13.77
C ALA A 583 -28.95 6.45 -14.73
N LYS A 584 -27.81 6.77 -15.37
CA LYS A 584 -27.67 7.94 -16.25
C LYS A 584 -28.23 7.70 -17.65
N ASN A 585 -28.51 6.45 -18.02
CA ASN A 585 -28.99 6.06 -19.33
C ASN A 585 -29.85 4.79 -19.28
N THR A 586 -30.67 4.60 -20.31
CA THR A 586 -31.60 3.47 -20.43
C THR A 586 -30.86 2.12 -20.39
N THR A 587 -29.71 1.99 -21.07
CA THR A 587 -28.94 0.74 -21.12
C THR A 587 -28.42 0.31 -19.75
N GLU A 588 -28.02 1.27 -18.91
CA GLU A 588 -27.61 1.06 -17.52
C GLU A 588 -28.82 0.68 -16.64
N THR A 589 -29.97 1.34 -16.83
CA THR A 589 -31.23 0.97 -16.17
C THR A 589 -31.60 -0.48 -16.46
N SER A 590 -31.55 -0.87 -17.74
CA SER A 590 -31.82 -2.23 -18.22
C SER A 590 -30.79 -3.24 -17.72
N PHE A 591 -29.53 -2.85 -17.54
CA PHE A 591 -28.50 -3.70 -16.93
C PHE A 591 -28.84 -4.01 -15.47
N TYR A 592 -29.15 -3.01 -14.65
CA TYR A 592 -29.54 -3.25 -13.25
C TYR A 592 -30.87 -3.99 -13.14
N ALA A 593 -31.85 -3.73 -14.01
CA ALA A 593 -33.10 -4.50 -14.09
C ALA A 593 -32.86 -6.01 -14.34
N VAL A 594 -31.95 -6.36 -15.26
CA VAL A 594 -31.54 -7.76 -15.47
C VAL A 594 -30.91 -8.37 -14.22
N LYS A 595 -30.09 -7.61 -13.48
CA LYS A 595 -29.46 -8.09 -12.23
C LYS A 595 -30.50 -8.29 -11.12
N LEU A 596 -31.46 -7.38 -10.99
CA LEU A 596 -32.57 -7.47 -10.04
C LEU A 596 -33.47 -8.66 -10.36
N ALA A 597 -33.91 -8.83 -11.60
CA ALA A 597 -34.71 -9.97 -12.02
C ALA A 597 -34.00 -11.31 -11.79
N ARG A 598 -32.69 -11.41 -12.05
CA ARG A 598 -31.90 -12.61 -11.73
C ARG A 598 -31.79 -12.87 -10.22
N HIS A 599 -31.61 -11.83 -9.39
CA HIS A 599 -31.64 -11.96 -7.92
C HIS A 599 -33.00 -12.50 -7.46
N LEU A 600 -34.09 -11.82 -7.85
CA LEU A 600 -35.46 -12.18 -7.51
C LEU A 600 -35.80 -13.62 -7.92
N MET A 601 -35.47 -14.01 -9.16
CA MET A 601 -35.75 -15.35 -9.68
C MET A 601 -34.87 -16.44 -9.03
N LYS A 602 -33.53 -16.30 -9.07
CA LYS A 602 -32.64 -17.40 -8.68
C LYS A 602 -32.37 -17.46 -7.18
N VAL A 603 -32.42 -16.33 -6.46
CA VAL A 603 -32.21 -16.24 -5.00
C VAL A 603 -33.55 -16.26 -4.26
N GLN A 604 -34.36 -15.19 -4.34
CA GLN A 604 -35.64 -15.07 -3.62
C GLN A 604 -36.75 -16.03 -4.14
N LYS A 605 -36.53 -16.75 -5.25
CA LYS A 605 -37.51 -17.62 -5.94
C LYS A 605 -38.79 -16.90 -6.41
N SER A 606 -38.81 -15.58 -6.43
CA SER A 606 -39.98 -14.77 -6.75
C SER A 606 -40.08 -14.50 -8.26
N VAL A 607 -40.49 -15.52 -9.01
CA VAL A 607 -40.65 -15.47 -10.48
C VAL A 607 -41.59 -14.33 -10.90
N SER A 608 -42.71 -14.13 -10.21
CA SER A 608 -43.68 -13.07 -10.51
C SER A 608 -43.07 -11.66 -10.37
N LYS A 609 -42.36 -11.36 -9.27
CA LYS A 609 -41.64 -10.07 -9.11
C LYS A 609 -40.60 -9.89 -10.23
N ALA A 610 -39.83 -10.93 -10.55
CA ALA A 610 -38.80 -10.89 -11.57
C ALA A 610 -39.36 -10.63 -12.98
N ARG A 611 -40.53 -11.23 -13.31
CA ARG A 611 -41.26 -10.96 -14.55
C ARG A 611 -41.71 -9.50 -14.64
N THR A 612 -42.31 -8.96 -13.57
CA THR A 612 -42.71 -7.53 -13.50
C THR A 612 -41.52 -6.61 -13.76
N VAL A 613 -40.40 -6.78 -13.04
CA VAL A 613 -39.19 -5.96 -13.23
C VAL A 613 -38.66 -5.99 -14.67
N LEU A 614 -38.75 -7.13 -15.37
CA LEU A 614 -38.34 -7.22 -16.78
C LEU A 614 -39.35 -6.56 -17.73
N LEU A 615 -40.64 -6.67 -17.48
CA LEU A 615 -41.67 -5.99 -18.28
C LEU A 615 -41.59 -4.47 -18.11
N ASP A 616 -41.50 -3.96 -16.88
CA ASP A 616 -41.33 -2.54 -16.56
C ASP A 616 -40.07 -1.93 -17.21
N ALA A 617 -39.02 -2.74 -17.37
CA ALA A 617 -37.80 -2.36 -18.08
C ALA A 617 -37.98 -2.41 -19.61
N ILE A 618 -38.68 -3.42 -20.15
CA ILE A 618 -38.98 -3.54 -21.58
C ILE A 618 -39.85 -2.39 -22.09
N GLU A 619 -40.80 -1.89 -21.28
CA GLU A 619 -41.61 -0.72 -21.66
C GLU A 619 -40.74 0.54 -21.86
N LYS A 620 -39.67 0.68 -21.05
CA LYS A 620 -38.68 1.78 -21.11
C LYS A 620 -37.59 1.55 -22.16
N ASP A 621 -37.26 0.29 -22.48
CA ASP A 621 -36.16 -0.11 -23.37
C ASP A 621 -36.59 -1.21 -24.35
N GLN A 622 -37.44 -0.84 -25.30
CA GLN A 622 -37.96 -1.73 -26.35
C GLN A 622 -36.90 -2.12 -27.40
N ALA A 623 -35.66 -1.64 -27.27
CA ALA A 623 -34.57 -1.85 -28.22
C ALA A 623 -33.50 -2.82 -27.70
N SER A 624 -33.49 -3.17 -26.41
CA SER A 624 -32.45 -4.00 -25.78
C SER A 624 -32.74 -5.51 -25.85
N PRO A 625 -31.98 -6.30 -26.63
CA PRO A 625 -32.18 -7.75 -26.71
C PRO A 625 -31.93 -8.45 -25.37
N LYS A 626 -31.10 -7.86 -24.50
CA LYS A 626 -30.75 -8.43 -23.20
C LYS A 626 -31.97 -8.59 -22.29
N LEU A 627 -32.94 -7.67 -22.34
CA LEU A 627 -34.16 -7.79 -21.53
C LEU A 627 -35.02 -8.97 -22.00
N TYR A 628 -35.34 -9.04 -23.29
CA TYR A 628 -36.13 -10.13 -23.89
C TYR A 628 -35.47 -11.50 -23.68
N LEU A 629 -34.14 -11.60 -23.76
CA LEU A 629 -33.41 -12.85 -23.47
C LEU A 629 -33.53 -13.28 -22.00
N ASN A 630 -33.55 -12.33 -21.06
CA ASN A 630 -33.68 -12.64 -19.64
C ASN A 630 -35.14 -12.96 -19.24
N LEU A 631 -36.13 -12.40 -19.94
CA LEU A 631 -37.53 -12.78 -19.81
C LEU A 631 -37.76 -14.20 -20.34
N LEU A 632 -37.21 -14.51 -21.51
CA LEU A 632 -37.25 -15.85 -22.09
C LEU A 632 -36.53 -16.90 -21.22
N GLU A 633 -35.38 -16.58 -20.62
CA GLU A 633 -34.71 -17.46 -19.63
C GLU A 633 -35.53 -17.64 -18.33
N LEU A 634 -36.39 -16.68 -17.99
CA LEU A 634 -37.29 -16.78 -16.84
C LEU A 634 -38.47 -17.72 -17.14
N GLU A 635 -39.10 -17.63 -18.32
CA GLU A 635 -40.21 -18.51 -18.69
C GLU A 635 -39.73 -19.95 -18.97
N PHE A 636 -38.57 -20.14 -19.61
CA PHE A 636 -37.88 -21.45 -19.71
C PHE A 636 -37.33 -21.95 -18.36
N GLY A 637 -37.38 -21.15 -17.30
CA GLY A 637 -36.99 -21.56 -15.94
C GLY A 637 -38.05 -22.40 -15.21
N GLY A 638 -39.25 -22.56 -15.79
CA GLY A 638 -40.34 -23.40 -15.27
C GLY A 638 -40.60 -24.65 -16.12
N ASP A 639 -41.81 -25.21 -16.00
CA ASP A 639 -42.26 -26.26 -16.92
C ASP A 639 -42.57 -25.64 -18.29
N VAL A 640 -41.77 -26.01 -19.28
CA VAL A 640 -41.82 -25.52 -20.67
C VAL A 640 -43.20 -25.76 -21.31
N THR A 641 -43.89 -26.84 -20.96
CA THR A 641 -45.22 -27.18 -21.50
C THR A 641 -46.34 -26.36 -20.85
N GLN A 642 -46.22 -26.06 -19.55
CA GLN A 642 -47.17 -25.20 -18.85
C GLN A 642 -46.99 -23.72 -19.20
N ASN A 643 -45.74 -23.32 -19.49
CA ASN A 643 -45.38 -21.95 -19.85
C ASN A 643 -45.44 -21.66 -21.37
N GLU A 644 -45.83 -22.60 -22.23
CA GLU A 644 -45.81 -22.46 -23.70
C GLU A 644 -46.43 -21.13 -24.17
N ALA A 645 -47.59 -20.77 -23.61
CA ALA A 645 -48.29 -19.52 -23.93
C ALA A 645 -47.49 -18.25 -23.57
N GLU A 646 -46.80 -18.22 -22.42
CA GLU A 646 -45.98 -17.08 -21.97
C GLU A 646 -44.65 -17.01 -22.72
N ILE A 647 -44.06 -18.16 -23.04
CA ILE A 647 -42.87 -18.27 -23.91
C ILE A 647 -43.19 -17.70 -25.30
N LEU A 648 -44.31 -18.10 -25.90
CA LEU A 648 -44.78 -17.56 -27.18
C LEU A 648 -45.16 -16.07 -27.08
N ALA A 649 -45.74 -15.60 -25.96
CA ALA A 649 -45.97 -14.18 -25.73
C ALA A 649 -44.67 -13.37 -25.62
N CYS A 650 -43.61 -13.93 -25.03
CA CYS A 650 -42.28 -13.34 -24.98
C CYS A 650 -41.65 -13.25 -26.39
N PHE A 651 -41.68 -14.34 -27.18
CA PHE A 651 -41.23 -14.34 -28.57
C PHE A 651 -41.98 -13.31 -29.42
N ASN A 652 -43.32 -13.31 -29.38
CA ASN A 652 -44.14 -12.39 -30.15
C ASN A 652 -43.88 -10.92 -29.76
N ARG A 653 -43.64 -10.63 -28.47
CA ARG A 653 -43.25 -9.28 -28.00
C ARG A 653 -41.84 -8.89 -28.49
N ALA A 654 -40.90 -9.83 -28.53
CA ALA A 654 -39.55 -9.60 -29.06
C ALA A 654 -39.57 -9.32 -30.59
N LEU A 655 -40.41 -10.01 -31.36
CA LEU A 655 -40.51 -9.85 -32.82
C LEU A 655 -41.19 -8.53 -33.24
N ASN A 656 -42.15 -8.06 -32.44
CA ASN A 656 -42.84 -6.78 -32.64
C ASN A 656 -42.13 -5.59 -31.95
N SER A 657 -40.94 -5.79 -31.38
CA SER A 657 -40.17 -4.75 -30.69
C SER A 657 -39.43 -3.79 -31.65
N GLN A 658 -38.85 -2.74 -31.07
CA GLN A 658 -37.98 -1.78 -31.77
C GLN A 658 -36.53 -2.29 -31.91
N MET A 659 -36.25 -3.55 -31.59
CA MET A 659 -34.91 -4.14 -31.72
C MET A 659 -34.39 -4.14 -33.17
N PRO A 660 -33.04 -4.10 -33.36
CA PRO A 660 -32.40 -4.31 -34.65
C PRO A 660 -32.91 -5.58 -35.36
N LEU A 661 -33.09 -5.51 -36.69
CA LEU A 661 -33.64 -6.61 -37.49
C LEU A 661 -32.87 -7.92 -37.30
N GLU A 662 -31.54 -7.86 -37.17
CA GLU A 662 -30.68 -9.02 -36.90
C GLU A 662 -30.97 -9.67 -35.54
N SER A 663 -31.20 -8.87 -34.48
CA SER A 663 -31.64 -9.41 -33.19
C SER A 663 -33.02 -10.05 -33.29
N ARG A 664 -33.97 -9.42 -34.01
CA ARG A 664 -35.31 -9.99 -34.22
C ARG A 664 -35.29 -11.27 -35.05
N LEU A 665 -34.39 -11.39 -36.03
CA LEU A 665 -34.16 -12.64 -36.76
C LEU A 665 -33.68 -13.79 -35.85
N VAL A 666 -32.77 -13.52 -34.90
CA VAL A 666 -32.32 -14.52 -33.93
C VAL A 666 -33.47 -14.94 -32.98
N PHE A 667 -34.36 -14.03 -32.61
CA PHE A 667 -35.59 -14.40 -31.89
C PHE A 667 -36.58 -15.19 -32.74
N ALA A 668 -36.68 -14.92 -34.05
CA ALA A 668 -37.56 -15.65 -34.97
C ALA A 668 -37.06 -17.09 -35.18
N GLN A 669 -35.74 -17.26 -35.34
CA GLN A 669 -35.10 -18.57 -35.39
C GLN A 669 -35.37 -19.36 -34.10
N ARG A 670 -35.14 -18.76 -32.92
CA ARG A 670 -35.39 -19.44 -31.63
C ARG A 670 -36.86 -19.76 -31.37
N LYS A 671 -37.80 -18.98 -31.93
CA LYS A 671 -39.24 -19.27 -31.88
C LYS A 671 -39.58 -20.53 -32.68
N VAL A 672 -38.95 -20.70 -33.84
CA VAL A 672 -39.08 -21.90 -34.68
C VAL A 672 -38.42 -23.11 -34.01
N GLU A 673 -37.18 -22.99 -33.55
CA GLU A 673 -36.46 -24.04 -32.80
C GLU A 673 -37.29 -24.54 -31.60
N PHE A 674 -37.83 -23.61 -30.80
CA PHE A 674 -38.71 -23.93 -29.67
C PHE A 674 -39.99 -24.69 -30.09
N LEU A 675 -40.64 -24.28 -31.19
CA LEU A 675 -41.89 -24.90 -31.67
C LEU A 675 -41.67 -26.26 -32.36
N GLU A 676 -40.47 -26.52 -32.89
CA GLU A 676 -40.07 -27.83 -33.43
C GLU A 676 -39.79 -28.83 -32.28
N ASP A 677 -39.08 -28.39 -31.23
CA ASP A 677 -38.72 -29.24 -30.08
C ASP A 677 -39.89 -29.51 -29.11
N PHE A 678 -40.79 -28.52 -28.90
CA PHE A 678 -41.79 -28.55 -27.82
C PHE A 678 -43.22 -28.14 -28.22
N GLY A 679 -43.46 -27.72 -29.45
CA GLY A 679 -44.73 -27.09 -29.85
C GLY A 679 -45.95 -28.03 -29.84
N SER A 680 -47.07 -27.56 -29.28
CA SER A 680 -48.31 -28.36 -29.18
C SER A 680 -49.18 -28.36 -30.45
N ASP A 681 -48.99 -27.39 -31.36
CA ASP A 681 -49.73 -27.29 -32.62
C ASP A 681 -48.81 -26.95 -33.82
N ILE A 682 -48.77 -27.87 -34.79
CA ILE A 682 -48.04 -27.76 -36.06
C ILE A 682 -48.40 -26.50 -36.87
N ASN A 683 -49.63 -25.98 -36.73
CA ASN A 683 -50.04 -24.76 -37.43
C ASN A 683 -49.32 -23.51 -36.89
N VAL A 684 -48.96 -23.51 -35.60
CA VAL A 684 -48.21 -22.42 -34.96
C VAL A 684 -46.74 -22.44 -35.41
N LEU A 685 -46.15 -23.64 -35.57
CA LEU A 685 -44.81 -23.81 -36.15
C LEU A 685 -44.74 -23.32 -37.60
N VAL A 686 -45.70 -23.70 -38.45
CA VAL A 686 -45.77 -23.22 -39.85
C VAL A 686 -45.89 -21.69 -39.91
N ALA A 687 -46.72 -21.08 -39.06
CA ALA A 687 -46.85 -19.63 -38.99
C ALA A 687 -45.56 -18.92 -38.50
N ALA A 688 -44.80 -19.55 -37.60
CA ALA A 688 -43.50 -19.05 -37.16
C ALA A 688 -42.43 -19.13 -38.27
N TYR A 689 -42.43 -20.20 -39.07
CA TYR A 689 -41.58 -20.32 -40.25
C TYR A 689 -41.88 -19.23 -41.29
N ASP A 690 -43.15 -18.95 -41.60
CA ASP A 690 -43.55 -17.88 -42.52
C ASP A 690 -43.12 -16.49 -42.01
N GLU A 691 -43.24 -16.24 -40.71
CA GLU A 691 -42.78 -15.01 -40.06
C GLU A 691 -41.26 -14.83 -40.16
N GLN A 692 -40.49 -15.90 -39.89
CA GLN A 692 -39.03 -15.91 -40.07
C GLN A 692 -38.64 -15.66 -41.53
N GLN A 693 -39.29 -16.32 -42.48
CA GLN A 693 -39.05 -16.18 -43.92
C GLN A 693 -39.38 -14.77 -44.43
N LYS A 694 -40.37 -14.09 -43.84
CA LYS A 694 -40.67 -12.68 -44.13
C LYS A 694 -39.55 -11.76 -43.63
N LEU A 695 -39.13 -11.91 -42.37
CA LEU A 695 -38.04 -11.10 -41.79
C LEU A 695 -36.70 -11.31 -42.53
N LEU A 696 -36.42 -12.52 -43.02
CA LEU A 696 -35.24 -12.80 -43.82
C LEU A 696 -35.24 -12.01 -45.14
N LYS A 697 -36.39 -11.98 -45.85
CA LYS A 697 -36.58 -11.20 -47.09
C LYS A 697 -36.48 -9.69 -46.86
N GLU A 698 -36.90 -9.19 -45.70
CA GLU A 698 -36.70 -7.79 -45.29
C GLU A 698 -35.22 -7.46 -45.01
N SER A 699 -34.39 -8.45 -44.68
CA SER A 699 -32.95 -8.27 -44.42
C SER A 699 -32.07 -8.23 -45.69
N GLU A 700 -32.44 -8.96 -46.76
CA GLU A 700 -31.69 -9.00 -48.02
C GLU A 700 -31.37 -7.62 -48.64
N PRO A 701 -32.33 -6.71 -48.85
CA PRO A 701 -32.05 -5.40 -49.45
C PRO A 701 -31.19 -4.51 -48.54
N THR A 702 -31.16 -4.80 -47.24
CA THR A 702 -30.33 -4.09 -46.26
C THR A 702 -28.87 -4.54 -46.37
N LYS A 703 -28.62 -5.86 -46.47
CA LYS A 703 -27.28 -6.40 -46.75
C LYS A 703 -26.73 -5.91 -48.10
N ARG A 704 -27.51 -6.00 -49.17
CA ARG A 704 -27.12 -5.51 -50.51
C ARG A 704 -26.87 -4.00 -50.58
N LYS A 705 -27.30 -3.20 -49.60
CA LYS A 705 -26.94 -1.78 -49.48
C LYS A 705 -25.65 -1.53 -48.71
N ALA A 706 -25.40 -2.29 -47.64
CA ALA A 706 -24.14 -2.20 -46.90
C ALA A 706 -22.94 -2.68 -47.76
N GLU A 707 -23.15 -3.75 -48.53
CA GLU A 707 -22.14 -4.37 -49.40
C GLU A 707 -21.73 -3.49 -50.60
N ASN A 708 -22.63 -2.63 -51.08
CA ASN A 708 -22.36 -1.63 -52.13
C ASN A 708 -21.92 -0.26 -51.55
N GLY A 709 -21.50 -0.20 -50.29
CA GLY A 709 -21.21 1.03 -49.55
C GLY A 709 -19.85 1.71 -49.83
N TYR A 710 -19.03 1.21 -50.76
CA TYR A 710 -17.73 1.79 -51.12
C TYR A 710 -17.85 2.65 -52.40
N ASP A 711 -18.36 3.86 -52.26
CA ASP A 711 -18.47 4.83 -53.36
C ASP A 711 -17.16 5.60 -53.54
N SER A 712 -16.31 5.13 -54.45
CA SER A 712 -14.97 5.65 -54.73
C SER A 712 -14.97 6.95 -55.58
N SER A 713 -15.90 7.89 -55.31
CA SER A 713 -16.17 9.06 -56.18
C SER A 713 -15.90 10.44 -55.56
N GLN A 714 -15.17 10.53 -54.43
CA GLN A 714 -14.71 11.81 -53.87
C GLN A 714 -13.18 11.91 -53.65
N GLU A 715 -12.42 11.88 -54.75
CA GLU A 715 -11.17 12.64 -54.85
C GLU A 715 -11.20 13.54 -56.10
N PRO A 716 -10.74 14.81 -56.02
CA PRO A 716 -10.71 15.72 -57.16
C PRO A 716 -9.52 15.43 -58.10
N ASP A 717 -9.80 15.21 -59.38
CA ASP A 717 -8.82 14.82 -60.41
C ASP A 717 -7.68 15.85 -60.58
N ALA A 718 -6.46 15.45 -60.25
CA ALA A 718 -5.25 16.26 -60.43
C ALA A 718 -4.01 15.41 -60.81
N LYS A 719 -3.67 15.41 -62.11
CA LYS A 719 -2.41 14.94 -62.73
C LYS A 719 -2.17 13.42 -62.80
N ARG A 720 -2.63 12.81 -63.90
CA ARG A 720 -1.94 11.66 -64.51
C ARG A 720 -0.55 12.06 -65.03
N GLN A 721 0.52 11.32 -64.69
CA GLN A 721 1.69 11.20 -65.59
C GLN A 721 2.61 9.99 -65.28
N ARG A 722 2.56 8.95 -66.15
CA ARG A 722 3.60 7.91 -66.41
C ARG A 722 3.99 6.95 -65.26
N ALA A 723 4.43 5.71 -65.51
CA ALA A 723 4.45 4.90 -66.75
C ALA A 723 4.45 3.38 -66.45
N GLU A 724 3.93 2.60 -67.41
CA GLU A 724 4.40 1.31 -67.96
C GLU A 724 4.90 0.15 -67.07
N ASP A 725 4.39 -1.05 -67.42
CA ASP A 725 5.04 -2.37 -67.43
C ASP A 725 5.38 -3.11 -66.11
N ASP A 726 5.24 -4.44 -65.98
CA ASP A 726 4.56 -5.48 -66.81
C ASP A 726 4.28 -6.76 -65.97
N SER A 727 3.43 -7.65 -66.52
CA SER A 727 3.23 -9.10 -66.32
C SER A 727 3.47 -9.80 -64.95
N GLY A 728 2.49 -10.64 -64.55
CA GLY A 728 2.62 -11.61 -63.46
C GLY A 728 1.30 -12.24 -63.03
N ALA A 729 0.82 -13.28 -63.71
CA ALA A 729 -0.52 -13.85 -63.49
C ALA A 729 -0.51 -15.26 -62.89
N THR A 730 -1.32 -15.45 -61.83
CA THR A 730 -1.78 -16.75 -61.27
C THR A 730 -0.70 -17.66 -60.66
N THR A 731 -0.97 -18.55 -59.69
CA THR A 731 -2.24 -19.14 -59.23
C THR A 731 -2.42 -19.12 -57.70
N ALA A 732 -3.68 -19.07 -57.25
CA ALA A 732 -4.09 -19.57 -55.94
C ALA A 732 -5.39 -20.37 -56.15
N THR A 733 -5.43 -21.61 -55.69
CA THR A 733 -6.55 -22.54 -55.95
C THR A 733 -7.71 -22.28 -54.99
N THR A 734 -8.93 -22.26 -55.53
CA THR A 734 -10.13 -22.49 -54.73
C THR A 734 -10.12 -23.89 -54.14
N ASP A 735 -10.46 -24.02 -52.87
CA ASP A 735 -11.22 -25.17 -52.41
C ASP A 735 -12.29 -24.70 -51.40
N ALA A 736 -13.43 -25.39 -51.37
CA ALA A 736 -14.63 -24.89 -50.69
C ALA A 736 -15.27 -26.00 -49.84
N GLN A 737 -15.28 -25.81 -48.52
CA GLN A 737 -15.94 -26.75 -47.61
C GLN A 737 -16.84 -26.08 -46.56
N ALA A 738 -18.08 -26.56 -46.57
CA ALA A 738 -18.95 -26.78 -45.42
C ALA A 738 -19.05 -25.67 -44.35
N ASN A 739 -19.91 -24.70 -44.68
CA ASN A 739 -20.94 -24.17 -43.79
C ASN A 739 -21.25 -25.09 -42.59
N ASN A 740 -20.86 -24.71 -41.37
CA ASN A 740 -21.19 -25.45 -40.14
C ASN A 740 -21.37 -24.49 -38.95
N SER A 741 -22.59 -24.00 -38.76
CA SER A 741 -22.94 -22.92 -37.80
C SER A 741 -23.19 -23.43 -36.38
N ALA A 742 -22.19 -24.09 -35.79
CA ALA A 742 -22.19 -24.48 -34.38
C ALA A 742 -21.92 -23.25 -33.48
N TYR A 743 -22.99 -22.53 -33.08
CA TYR A 743 -22.89 -21.41 -32.14
C TYR A 743 -22.52 -21.88 -30.73
N ASN A 744 -21.23 -21.84 -30.43
CA ASN A 744 -20.63 -22.33 -29.20
C ASN A 744 -21.15 -21.57 -27.95
N TYR A 745 -21.81 -22.30 -27.05
CA TYR A 745 -22.53 -21.78 -25.89
C TYR A 745 -21.59 -21.50 -24.70
N ASN A 746 -20.64 -20.57 -24.84
CA ASN A 746 -19.65 -20.30 -23.79
C ASN A 746 -19.35 -18.81 -23.55
N TRP A 747 -20.24 -18.12 -22.81
CA TRP A 747 -19.94 -16.77 -22.26
C TRP A 747 -20.00 -16.67 -20.72
N TYR A 748 -20.41 -17.75 -20.03
CA TYR A 748 -20.63 -17.74 -18.58
C TYR A 748 -19.46 -18.22 -17.71
N GLN A 749 -18.27 -18.44 -18.28
CA GLN A 749 -17.04 -18.63 -17.50
C GLN A 749 -16.23 -17.33 -17.38
N GLN A 750 -16.65 -16.50 -16.42
CA GLN A 750 -15.73 -15.64 -15.66
C GLN A 750 -15.77 -16.15 -14.21
N PRO A 751 -14.66 -16.68 -13.66
CA PRO A 751 -14.70 -17.51 -12.46
C PRO A 751 -14.91 -16.67 -11.20
N TYR A 752 -16.18 -16.52 -10.78
CA TYR A 752 -16.55 -16.02 -9.46
C TYR A 752 -16.34 -17.04 -8.32
N ALA A 753 -15.62 -18.13 -8.60
CA ALA A 753 -15.40 -19.29 -7.72
C ALA A 753 -13.93 -19.75 -7.72
N SER A 754 -12.97 -18.82 -7.70
CA SER A 754 -11.57 -19.10 -7.30
C SER A 754 -10.88 -17.85 -6.72
N TRP A 755 -11.51 -17.20 -5.74
CA TRP A 755 -10.82 -16.23 -4.89
C TRP A 755 -10.11 -16.99 -3.77
N GLY A 756 -9.01 -17.67 -4.13
CA GLY A 756 -8.32 -18.59 -3.23
C GLY A 756 -7.12 -19.37 -3.77
N GLN A 757 -6.66 -19.16 -5.01
CA GLN A 757 -5.31 -19.62 -5.43
C GLN A 757 -4.78 -18.94 -6.72
N ASN A 758 -3.50 -18.58 -6.65
CA ASN A 758 -2.52 -18.27 -7.70
C ASN A 758 -2.97 -18.21 -9.18
N SER A 759 -3.12 -16.99 -9.71
CA SER A 759 -2.44 -16.53 -10.94
C SER A 759 -2.63 -15.02 -11.14
N TRP A 760 -1.54 -14.24 -11.12
CA TRP A 760 -1.56 -12.80 -11.37
C TRP A 760 -0.48 -12.40 -12.37
N GLY A 761 -0.85 -12.40 -13.65
CA GLY A 761 -0.04 -11.87 -14.75
C GLY A 761 -0.92 -11.47 -15.93
N GLN A 762 -0.43 -10.55 -16.76
CA GLN A 762 -0.98 -10.23 -18.08
C GLN A 762 -2.40 -9.61 -18.12
N TYR A 763 -2.59 -8.43 -17.51
CA TYR A 763 -3.61 -7.46 -17.94
C TYR A 763 -3.03 -6.04 -17.93
N ASN A 764 -2.35 -5.63 -19.01
CA ASN A 764 -1.77 -4.29 -19.14
C ASN A 764 -1.72 -3.80 -20.60
N GLN A 765 -2.91 -3.65 -21.21
CA GLN A 765 -3.11 -2.91 -22.46
C GLN A 765 -4.43 -2.13 -22.38
N TYR A 766 -4.34 -0.80 -22.29
CA TYR A 766 -5.21 0.22 -22.90
C TYR A 766 -4.89 1.61 -22.29
N ALA A 767 -3.69 2.12 -22.59
CA ALA A 767 -3.22 3.43 -22.14
C ALA A 767 -2.26 4.05 -23.17
N GLN A 768 -2.79 4.39 -24.35
CA GLN A 768 -2.10 5.19 -25.37
C GLN A 768 -3.04 6.31 -25.82
N TYR A 769 -2.72 7.56 -25.46
CA TYR A 769 -2.81 8.76 -26.32
C TYR A 769 -2.50 10.02 -25.48
N ASN A 770 -1.24 10.45 -25.49
CA ASN A 770 -0.80 11.84 -25.74
C ASN A 770 0.71 11.97 -25.50
N GLN A 771 1.36 12.84 -26.27
CA GLN A 771 2.81 13.06 -26.29
C GLN A 771 3.11 14.53 -26.66
N TYR A 772 4.36 14.94 -26.47
CA TYR A 772 4.92 16.27 -26.72
C TYR A 772 4.46 17.43 -25.82
N TYR A 773 5.34 17.85 -24.90
CA TYR A 773 6.00 19.18 -24.92
C TYR A 773 7.35 19.05 -24.15
N PRO A 774 8.37 19.91 -24.39
CA PRO A 774 9.72 19.75 -23.84
C PRO A 774 9.93 20.48 -22.49
N PRO A 775 10.99 20.17 -21.73
CA PRO A 775 11.21 20.72 -20.39
C PRO A 775 11.89 22.11 -20.38
N PRO A 776 11.55 22.99 -19.40
CA PRO A 776 12.38 24.12 -18.99
C PRO A 776 13.52 23.67 -18.04
N PRO A 777 14.53 24.51 -17.77
CA PRO A 777 15.84 24.05 -17.27
C PRO A 777 15.99 23.98 -15.74
N THR A 778 16.90 23.08 -15.33
CA THR A 778 17.73 23.02 -14.10
C THR A 778 17.21 23.75 -12.85
#